data_AF-A0A1V6FVV9-F1
#
_entry.id   AF-A0A1V6FVV9-F1
#
_cell.length_a   1.000
_cell.length_b   1.000
_cell.length_c   1.000
_cell.angle_alpha   90.00
_cell.angle_beta   90.00
_cell.angle_gamma   90.00
#
_symmetry.space_group_name_H-M   'P 1'
#
loop_
_entity.id
_entity.type
_entity.pdbx_description
1 polymer ?
#
loop_
_entity_poly.entity_id
_entity_poly.type
_entity_poly.pdbx_seq_one_letter_code
_entity_poly.pdbx_strand_id
1 'polypeptide(L)'
;MVSKICAFLVSFILTFTAEVLNKSKSNSSISVVCKESYNIDIAHSVKDFLGVSSVSKSKSIYRTIPLFYENQYYEFIIENKGEYEISFWHQNSSIRDRVNAVGRNKRTLSGILNFGSEIGFSEFIIMVDGESFLEICIEIFPSKIDYNDDYVAILNDVNNEIYNLSFDFLKKTYLWSSIRDNVGGSLTEFFSIIKIIFDKFIIASDTVIKSPHHVLQKENQIVPFHKLKKANSDTLKWLAKRPHNLLMINEDYIPIKALATKKSICFDTFENRFIKYTLKTVAKKLEGVKANYIKLGRKTDDNIIKQLDSMRHEINRRLEFSFLRGVGDLYTLNSLSLVLNMAAGYKDLYKYYLMLIKGLSLDGEIFKVSIKDLAVLYEYWCFIKLNSLLKSKYKLIKQDLIKVDNSGLFVTLSKGKKAAVTYENPQNGERFTISYNLPINVLPTVSQRPDNILSLKKHRSKIKYEYIFDAKYRINPALEGSSYREAYQSPGPEEDDINTMHRYRDAIVQDSIQGNEFERTMFGAYVLFPYKDTEEYKNHKFYESIDKVNIGGLPFLPSATKIVEELLEELIEDSPETAFERTVLPKGSYDYINSIDFTNRDVLIGALSKSEQLEVCLKNKFYHIPCSEIAKARLPLRYVALYQSSSKFKHNTGIYYYGEITLAERVKRSDITEIPSSRNIDILYYKFHVKEWKKLETSIKPKELRISSRLYTNMFLLLNSEYIPELCIKSKEEYRLYMELKRLSSSICVSVSDERQDDWSTNIVLEGSRVSVEDNMIKVYKGHRYYEYRLEDFASKPRAVISRIQRFLREE
;
A
#
# COMPACT_ATOMS: atom_id res chain seq x y z
N MET A 1 -68.04 -17.05 27.50
CA MET A 1 -67.75 -18.49 27.69
C MET A 1 -67.47 -19.07 26.31
N VAL A 2 -66.37 -19.83 26.18
CA VAL A 2 -65.88 -20.52 24.97
C VAL A 2 -65.21 -19.64 23.90
N SER A 3 -63.91 -19.38 24.05
CA SER A 3 -63.01 -19.09 22.93
C SER A 3 -61.85 -20.08 23.02
N LYS A 4 -61.83 -21.00 22.06
CA LYS A 4 -61.02 -22.22 22.01
C LYS A 4 -59.56 -21.97 22.34
N ILE A 5 -59.15 -22.61 23.42
CA ILE A 5 -57.79 -23.06 23.71
C ILE A 5 -57.39 -24.01 22.57
N CYS A 6 -56.52 -23.57 21.65
CA CYS A 6 -55.74 -24.47 20.82
C CYS A 6 -54.28 -24.23 21.18
N ALA A 7 -53.72 -25.18 21.92
CA ALA A 7 -52.32 -25.28 22.22
C ALA A 7 -51.57 -25.57 20.92
N PHE A 8 -50.87 -24.57 20.39
CA PHE A 8 -49.97 -24.73 19.25
C PHE A 8 -48.62 -25.23 19.77
N LEU A 9 -48.42 -26.55 19.74
CA LEU A 9 -47.14 -27.19 19.99
C LEU A 9 -46.44 -27.40 18.66
N VAL A 10 -45.82 -26.34 18.13
CA VAL A 10 -44.86 -26.46 17.04
C VAL A 10 -43.51 -26.80 17.68
N SER A 11 -43.17 -28.09 17.76
CA SER A 11 -41.85 -28.51 18.26
C SER A 11 -40.87 -28.56 17.10
N PHE A 12 -39.84 -27.73 17.12
CA PHE A 12 -38.69 -27.83 16.22
C PHE A 12 -37.51 -28.44 16.99
N ILE A 13 -36.79 -29.38 16.37
CA ILE A 13 -35.50 -29.84 16.86
C ILE A 13 -34.45 -29.19 15.96
N LEU A 14 -33.73 -28.19 16.48
CA LEU A 14 -32.52 -27.69 15.84
C LEU A 14 -31.32 -28.43 16.40
N THR A 15 -30.59 -29.14 15.54
CA THR A 15 -29.38 -29.88 15.94
C THR A 15 -28.18 -29.27 15.24
N PHE A 16 -27.31 -28.62 16.00
CA PHE A 16 -26.04 -28.09 15.49
C PHE A 16 -24.91 -29.00 15.97
N THR A 17 -24.24 -29.70 15.07
CA THR A 17 -23.05 -30.50 15.37
C THR A 17 -21.81 -29.78 14.83
N ALA A 18 -20.84 -29.47 15.69
CA ALA A 18 -19.61 -28.80 15.29
C ALA A 18 -18.40 -29.30 16.11
N GLU A 19 -17.28 -29.57 15.43
CA GLU A 19 -15.96 -29.69 16.05
C GLU A 19 -15.35 -28.29 16.17
N VAL A 20 -15.24 -27.77 17.41
CA VAL A 20 -14.74 -26.41 17.67
C VAL A 20 -13.28 -26.47 18.12
N LEU A 21 -12.42 -25.85 17.34
CA LEU A 21 -10.96 -25.77 17.56
C LEU A 21 -10.51 -24.53 18.34
N ASN A 22 -11.38 -23.52 18.52
CA ASN A 22 -11.07 -22.32 19.29
C ASN A 22 -12.27 -21.88 20.12
N LYS A 23 -12.17 -22.03 21.45
CA LYS A 23 -13.17 -21.49 22.39
C LYS A 23 -12.86 -20.02 22.63
N SER A 24 -13.51 -19.11 21.90
CA SER A 24 -13.52 -17.71 22.27
C SER A 24 -14.24 -17.54 23.62
N LYS A 25 -13.63 -16.82 24.57
CA LYS A 25 -14.23 -16.50 25.88
C LYS A 25 -15.34 -15.43 25.79
N SER A 26 -15.88 -15.19 24.61
CA SER A 26 -16.92 -14.19 24.36
C SER A 26 -18.29 -14.70 24.83
N ASN A 27 -19.16 -13.79 25.25
CA ASN A 27 -20.58 -14.11 25.46
C ASN A 27 -21.30 -13.92 24.12
N SER A 28 -22.08 -14.89 23.69
CA SER A 28 -22.97 -14.81 22.51
C SER A 28 -24.43 -14.62 22.95
N SER A 29 -25.27 -14.18 22.02
CA SER A 29 -26.70 -14.14 22.24
C SER A 29 -27.48 -14.69 21.05
N ILE A 30 -28.54 -15.43 21.34
CA ILE A 30 -29.54 -15.87 20.38
C ILE A 30 -30.82 -15.12 20.72
N SER A 31 -31.42 -14.45 19.74
CA SER A 31 -32.72 -13.82 19.93
C SER A 31 -33.78 -14.53 19.11
N VAL A 32 -34.92 -14.79 19.75
CA VAL A 32 -36.05 -15.51 19.15
C VAL A 32 -37.29 -14.65 19.28
N VAL A 33 -37.95 -14.41 18.16
CA VAL A 33 -39.23 -13.72 18.08
C VAL A 33 -40.26 -14.71 17.54
N CYS A 34 -41.31 -14.98 18.31
CA CYS A 34 -42.39 -15.89 17.92
C CYS A 34 -43.74 -15.24 18.21
N LYS A 35 -44.72 -15.50 17.34
CA LYS A 35 -46.10 -15.01 17.52
C LYS A 35 -46.85 -15.76 18.64
N GLU A 36 -46.40 -16.96 19.02
CA GLU A 36 -47.05 -17.83 20.00
C GLU A 36 -46.07 -18.33 21.09
N SER A 37 -46.57 -19.12 22.05
CA SER A 37 -45.73 -19.75 23.07
C SER A 37 -44.83 -20.82 22.45
N TYR A 38 -43.54 -20.79 22.76
CA TYR A 38 -42.54 -21.75 22.29
C TYR A 38 -41.66 -22.23 23.44
N ASN A 39 -41.08 -23.42 23.28
CA ASN A 39 -40.01 -23.94 24.11
C ASN A 39 -38.75 -24.07 23.25
N ILE A 40 -37.59 -23.72 23.81
CA ILE A 40 -36.30 -23.92 23.17
C ILE A 40 -35.42 -24.79 24.07
N ASP A 41 -34.87 -25.85 23.49
CA ASP A 41 -33.89 -26.71 24.14
C ASP A 41 -32.56 -26.53 23.40
N ILE A 42 -31.54 -26.02 24.09
CA ILE A 42 -30.20 -25.84 23.54
C ILE A 42 -29.37 -27.07 23.97
N ALA A 43 -29.38 -28.10 23.13
CA ALA A 43 -28.71 -29.36 23.40
C ALA A 43 -27.23 -29.34 22.98
N HIS A 44 -26.41 -28.60 23.73
CA HIS A 44 -24.98 -28.82 23.84
C HIS A 44 -24.56 -28.46 25.25
N SER A 45 -24.20 -29.47 26.04
CA SER A 45 -23.67 -29.40 27.40
C SER A 45 -24.35 -28.38 28.36
N VAL A 46 -24.98 -28.89 29.43
CA VAL A 46 -25.66 -28.10 30.49
C VAL A 46 -24.78 -27.01 31.13
N LYS A 47 -23.48 -26.94 30.81
CA LYS A 47 -22.54 -25.90 31.26
C LYS A 47 -22.52 -24.61 30.42
N ASP A 48 -23.12 -24.59 29.23
CA ASP A 48 -22.91 -23.51 28.24
C ASP A 48 -24.06 -22.47 28.16
N PHE A 49 -25.08 -22.63 29.01
CA PHE A 49 -26.22 -21.72 29.12
C PHE A 49 -25.99 -20.68 30.22
N LEU A 50 -25.88 -19.40 29.84
CA LEU A 50 -25.55 -18.30 30.77
C LEU A 50 -26.78 -17.55 31.30
N GLY A 51 -27.99 -17.94 30.90
CA GLY A 51 -29.27 -17.41 31.40
C GLY A 51 -30.11 -16.65 30.36
N VAL A 52 -31.35 -16.28 30.74
CA VAL A 52 -32.30 -15.51 29.92
C VAL A 52 -32.30 -14.05 30.38
N SER A 53 -32.02 -13.10 29.50
CA SER A 53 -31.87 -11.68 29.86
C SER A 53 -33.14 -10.83 29.72
N SER A 54 -34.10 -11.24 28.88
CA SER A 54 -35.41 -10.58 28.79
C SER A 54 -36.46 -11.49 28.16
N VAL A 55 -37.67 -11.48 28.71
CA VAL A 55 -38.84 -12.17 28.16
C VAL A 55 -39.96 -11.16 28.02
N SER A 56 -40.31 -10.81 26.79
CA SER A 56 -41.61 -10.21 26.46
C SER A 56 -42.48 -11.30 25.82
N LYS A 57 -43.81 -11.14 25.80
CA LYS A 57 -44.75 -12.17 25.29
C LYS A 57 -44.43 -12.69 23.87
N SER A 58 -43.63 -11.98 23.08
CA SER A 58 -43.26 -12.34 21.71
C SER A 58 -41.76 -12.38 21.41
N LYS A 59 -40.87 -11.89 22.29
CA LYS A 59 -39.41 -11.86 22.07
C LYS A 59 -38.63 -12.29 23.30
N SER A 60 -37.71 -13.24 23.12
CA SER A 60 -36.74 -13.66 24.13
C SER A 60 -35.30 -13.51 23.62
N ILE A 61 -34.37 -13.31 24.56
CA ILE A 61 -32.93 -13.27 24.30
C ILE A 61 -32.24 -14.24 25.26
N TYR A 62 -31.58 -15.25 24.69
CA TYR A 62 -30.80 -16.26 25.38
C TYR A 62 -29.31 -15.90 25.31
N ARG A 63 -28.63 -15.90 26.45
CA ARG A 63 -27.17 -15.74 26.49
C ARG A 63 -26.50 -17.11 26.50
N THR A 64 -25.61 -17.32 25.56
CA THR A 64 -24.91 -18.60 25.37
C THR A 64 -23.41 -18.36 25.22
N ILE A 65 -22.63 -19.43 25.30
CA ILE A 65 -21.27 -19.45 24.72
C ILE A 65 -21.42 -19.42 23.17
N PRO A 66 -20.42 -18.95 22.39
CA PRO A 66 -20.45 -18.97 20.94
C PRO A 66 -20.68 -20.40 20.40
N LEU A 67 -21.77 -20.58 19.65
CA LEU A 67 -22.18 -21.87 19.09
C LEU A 67 -21.98 -21.95 17.57
N PHE A 68 -22.02 -20.79 16.89
CA PHE A 68 -21.95 -20.69 15.43
C PHE A 68 -20.65 -20.04 15.00
N TYR A 69 -19.98 -20.67 14.04
CA TYR A 69 -18.69 -20.28 13.52
C TYR A 69 -18.70 -20.30 12.00
N GLU A 70 -17.85 -19.47 11.42
CA GLU A 70 -17.61 -19.42 9.98
C GLU A 70 -17.09 -20.76 9.42
N ASN A 71 -17.33 -21.03 8.13
CA ASN A 71 -16.87 -22.21 7.39
C ASN A 71 -17.21 -23.59 7.99
N GLN A 72 -18.09 -23.64 9.00
CA GLN A 72 -18.60 -24.90 9.54
C GLN A 72 -19.91 -25.30 8.85
N TYR A 73 -20.17 -26.60 8.82
CA TYR A 73 -21.40 -27.17 8.30
C TYR A 73 -22.37 -27.41 9.44
N TYR A 74 -23.57 -26.86 9.28
CA TYR A 74 -24.65 -26.97 10.24
C TYR A 74 -25.83 -27.67 9.60
N GLU A 75 -26.27 -28.77 10.17
CA GLU A 75 -27.52 -29.37 9.77
C GLU A 75 -28.69 -28.55 10.31
N PHE A 76 -29.61 -28.16 9.43
CA PHE A 76 -30.77 -27.37 9.78
C PHE A 76 -32.02 -28.12 9.39
N ILE A 77 -32.85 -28.45 10.37
CA ILE A 77 -34.06 -29.25 10.20
C ILE A 77 -35.25 -28.50 10.81
N ILE A 78 -36.33 -28.40 10.04
CA ILE A 78 -37.62 -27.84 10.44
C ILE A 78 -38.65 -28.94 10.22
N GLU A 79 -39.30 -29.41 11.28
CA GLU A 79 -40.36 -30.40 11.19
C GLU A 79 -41.72 -29.75 11.52
N ASN A 80 -42.68 -29.85 10.60
CA ASN A 80 -44.06 -29.45 10.83
C ASN A 80 -44.90 -30.64 11.32
N LYS A 81 -45.44 -30.51 12.53
CA LYS A 81 -46.36 -31.51 13.13
C LYS A 81 -47.84 -31.22 12.87
N GLY A 82 -48.18 -30.10 12.21
CA GLY A 82 -49.53 -29.70 11.82
C GLY A 82 -49.85 -29.92 10.33
N GLU A 83 -50.95 -29.34 9.87
CA GLU A 83 -51.43 -29.40 8.46
C GLU A 83 -51.09 -28.15 7.63
N TYR A 84 -50.22 -27.28 8.13
CA TYR A 84 -49.89 -25.99 7.50
C TYR A 84 -48.77 -26.09 6.45
N GLU A 85 -48.68 -25.11 5.54
CA GLU A 85 -47.55 -25.02 4.62
C GLU A 85 -46.41 -24.23 5.26
N ILE A 86 -45.23 -24.84 5.36
CA ILE A 86 -44.03 -24.21 5.91
C ILE A 86 -43.06 -23.81 4.80
N SER A 87 -42.47 -22.62 4.93
CA SER A 87 -41.40 -22.16 4.05
C SER A 87 -40.31 -21.42 4.82
N PHE A 88 -39.09 -21.46 4.29
CA PHE A 88 -37.93 -20.84 4.90
C PHE A 88 -37.46 -19.65 4.07
N TRP A 89 -37.18 -18.53 4.74
CA TRP A 89 -36.65 -17.33 4.12
C TRP A 89 -35.40 -16.84 4.84
N HIS A 90 -34.44 -16.41 4.03
CA HIS A 90 -33.18 -15.82 4.47
C HIS A 90 -32.76 -14.72 3.49
N GLN A 91 -32.05 -13.70 3.97
CA GLN A 91 -31.56 -12.60 3.12
C GLN A 91 -30.56 -13.09 2.06
N ASN A 92 -29.68 -14.03 2.42
CA ASN A 92 -28.74 -14.66 1.51
C ASN A 92 -29.41 -15.80 0.73
N SER A 93 -29.48 -15.67 -0.61
CA SER A 93 -30.09 -16.67 -1.49
C SER A 93 -29.37 -18.03 -1.41
N SER A 94 -28.05 -18.04 -1.26
CA SER A 94 -27.26 -19.27 -1.18
C SER A 94 -27.60 -20.13 0.04
N ILE A 95 -28.03 -19.50 1.14
CA ILE A 95 -28.50 -20.17 2.37
C ILE A 95 -29.95 -20.62 2.19
N ARG A 96 -30.79 -19.75 1.61
CA ARG A 96 -32.20 -20.04 1.35
C ARG A 96 -32.39 -21.26 0.46
N ASP A 97 -31.63 -21.35 -0.63
CA ASP A 97 -31.81 -22.39 -1.66
C ASP A 97 -31.27 -23.78 -1.21
N ARG A 98 -30.51 -23.82 -0.10
CA ARG A 98 -30.01 -25.07 0.50
C ARG A 98 -31.01 -25.77 1.42
N VAL A 99 -32.05 -25.07 1.87
CA VAL A 99 -33.08 -25.63 2.75
C VAL A 99 -34.27 -26.06 1.89
N ASN A 100 -34.47 -27.37 1.75
CA ASN A 100 -35.46 -27.94 0.85
C ASN A 100 -36.45 -28.86 1.58
N ALA A 101 -37.65 -29.02 1.02
CA ALA A 101 -38.63 -29.95 1.54
C ALA A 101 -38.20 -31.40 1.32
N VAL A 102 -38.21 -32.19 2.39
CA VAL A 102 -37.83 -33.60 2.40
C VAL A 102 -39.04 -34.47 2.74
N GLY A 103 -39.18 -35.59 2.02
CA GLY A 103 -40.27 -36.55 2.18
C GLY A 103 -41.50 -36.30 1.29
N ARG A 104 -42.31 -37.35 1.06
CA ARG A 104 -43.48 -37.32 0.16
C ARG A 104 -44.58 -36.34 0.60
N ASN A 105 -44.62 -36.00 1.88
CA ASN A 105 -45.66 -35.14 2.48
C ASN A 105 -45.23 -33.67 2.60
N LYS A 106 -44.00 -33.30 2.21
CA LYS A 106 -43.43 -31.93 2.34
C LYS A 106 -43.54 -31.29 3.73
N ARG A 107 -43.67 -32.10 4.79
CA ARG A 107 -43.83 -31.63 6.17
C ARG A 107 -42.51 -31.31 6.88
N THR A 108 -41.38 -31.65 6.28
CA THR A 108 -40.05 -31.40 6.85
C THR A 108 -39.24 -30.59 5.85
N LEU A 109 -38.61 -29.50 6.31
CA LEU A 109 -37.55 -28.83 5.55
C LEU A 109 -36.20 -29.23 6.17
N SER A 110 -35.23 -29.56 5.34
CA SER A 110 -33.87 -29.86 5.78
C SER A 110 -32.85 -29.31 4.81
N GLY A 111 -31.71 -28.87 5.34
CA GLY A 111 -30.59 -28.38 4.54
C GLY A 111 -29.31 -28.30 5.36
N ILE A 112 -28.17 -28.36 4.67
CA ILE A 112 -26.86 -28.15 5.27
C ILE A 112 -26.49 -26.68 5.05
N LEU A 113 -26.40 -25.91 6.13
CA LEU A 113 -26.02 -24.51 6.12
C LEU A 113 -24.51 -24.37 6.28
N ASN A 114 -23.92 -23.45 5.53
CA ASN A 114 -22.52 -23.04 5.69
C ASN A 114 -22.45 -21.56 5.39
N PHE A 115 -22.00 -20.79 6.37
CA PHE A 115 -21.93 -19.32 6.33
C PHE A 115 -20.71 -18.79 5.58
N GLY A 116 -19.80 -19.66 5.11
CA GLY A 116 -18.57 -19.27 4.43
C GLY A 116 -17.74 -18.35 5.33
N SER A 117 -17.36 -17.18 4.81
CA SER A 117 -16.65 -16.11 5.53
C SER A 117 -17.56 -14.99 6.05
N GLU A 118 -18.89 -15.21 6.07
CA GLU A 118 -19.87 -14.27 6.63
C GLU A 118 -19.95 -14.43 8.16
N ILE A 119 -19.69 -13.34 8.89
CA ILE A 119 -19.77 -13.27 10.36
C ILE A 119 -20.73 -12.17 10.83
N GLY A 120 -21.09 -12.22 12.11
CA GLY A 120 -22.05 -11.31 12.74
C GLY A 120 -23.46 -11.90 12.78
N PHE A 121 -24.47 -11.04 12.80
CA PHE A 121 -25.86 -11.48 12.98
C PHE A 121 -26.46 -12.03 11.68
N SER A 122 -27.05 -13.23 11.77
CA SER A 122 -27.80 -13.89 10.70
C SER A 122 -29.22 -14.18 11.16
N GLU A 123 -30.18 -13.81 10.33
CA GLU A 123 -31.61 -13.86 10.67
C GLU A 123 -32.33 -14.90 9.81
N PHE A 124 -32.91 -15.90 10.47
CA PHE A 124 -33.73 -16.95 9.88
C PHE A 124 -35.20 -16.63 10.08
N ILE A 125 -35.96 -16.62 8.99
CA ILE A 125 -37.40 -16.37 9.02
C ILE A 125 -38.12 -17.63 8.55
N ILE A 126 -38.95 -18.18 9.42
CA ILE A 126 -39.81 -19.32 9.12
C ILE A 126 -41.23 -18.77 8.91
N MET A 127 -41.75 -19.03 7.72
CA MET A 127 -43.07 -18.58 7.30
C MET A 127 -44.05 -19.75 7.32
N VAL A 128 -45.24 -19.51 7.87
CA VAL A 128 -46.37 -20.45 7.87
C VAL A 128 -47.49 -19.82 7.07
N ASP A 129 -47.99 -20.51 6.05
CA ASP A 129 -49.03 -20.03 5.12
C ASP A 129 -48.76 -18.61 4.54
N GLY A 130 -47.48 -18.28 4.34
CA GLY A 130 -47.03 -17.01 3.78
C GLY A 130 -46.80 -15.87 4.79
N GLU A 131 -47.07 -16.07 6.08
CA GLU A 131 -46.76 -15.09 7.12
C GLU A 131 -45.53 -15.46 7.95
N SER A 132 -44.70 -14.47 8.33
CA SER A 132 -43.62 -14.66 9.31
C SER A 132 -44.19 -15.17 10.64
N PHE A 133 -43.76 -16.34 11.09
CA PHE A 133 -44.23 -16.98 12.32
C PHE A 133 -43.13 -17.03 13.40
N LEU A 134 -41.91 -17.35 12.99
CA LEU A 134 -40.75 -17.49 13.86
C LEU A 134 -39.52 -16.84 13.22
N GLU A 135 -38.90 -15.91 13.94
CA GLU A 135 -37.67 -15.24 13.56
C GLU A 135 -36.58 -15.60 14.56
N ILE A 136 -35.50 -16.19 14.08
CA ILE A 136 -34.34 -16.57 14.90
C ILE A 136 -33.16 -15.76 14.40
N CYS A 137 -32.58 -14.95 15.28
CA CYS A 137 -31.34 -14.24 14.99
C CYS A 137 -30.21 -14.87 15.81
N ILE A 138 -29.22 -15.40 15.09
CA ILE A 138 -28.00 -16.01 15.64
C ILE A 138 -26.79 -15.12 15.33
N GLU A 139 -25.73 -15.27 16.13
CA GLU A 139 -24.46 -14.59 15.92
C GLU A 139 -23.39 -15.60 15.48
N ILE A 140 -22.74 -15.34 14.35
CA ILE A 140 -21.71 -16.17 13.74
C ILE A 140 -20.33 -15.57 14.05
N PHE A 141 -19.42 -16.39 14.58
CA PHE A 141 -18.10 -15.97 15.03
C PHE A 141 -16.99 -16.43 14.07
N PRO A 142 -15.87 -15.68 13.96
CA PRO A 142 -14.66 -16.19 13.30
C PRO A 142 -14.08 -17.37 14.08
N SER A 143 -13.52 -18.36 13.37
CA SER A 143 -12.85 -19.51 13.99
C SER A 143 -11.33 -19.36 14.03
N LYS A 144 -10.77 -18.51 13.15
CA LYS A 144 -9.32 -18.39 12.91
C LYS A 144 -8.68 -17.16 13.54
N ILE A 145 -9.48 -16.17 13.96
CA ILE A 145 -9.01 -14.95 14.63
C ILE A 145 -9.88 -14.66 15.84
N ASP A 146 -9.34 -13.87 16.77
CA ASP A 146 -10.13 -13.40 17.90
C ASP A 146 -11.10 -12.30 17.49
N TYR A 147 -12.38 -12.51 17.79
CA TYR A 147 -13.45 -11.60 17.41
C TYR A 147 -13.40 -10.26 18.16
N ASN A 148 -13.04 -10.27 19.44
CA ASN A 148 -13.10 -9.05 20.26
C ASN A 148 -11.85 -8.17 20.09
N ASP A 149 -10.70 -8.81 19.94
CA ASP A 149 -9.41 -8.10 19.91
C ASP A 149 -8.90 -7.93 18.48
N ASP A 150 -8.57 -9.03 17.78
CA ASP A 150 -7.91 -8.95 16.47
C ASP A 150 -8.85 -8.42 15.39
N TYR A 151 -10.10 -8.88 15.33
CA TYR A 151 -11.06 -8.41 14.33
C TYR A 151 -11.39 -6.92 14.50
N VAL A 152 -11.61 -6.47 15.74
CA VAL A 152 -11.82 -5.03 16.03
C VAL A 152 -10.59 -4.21 15.72
N ALA A 153 -9.38 -4.72 16.02
CA ALA A 153 -8.12 -4.07 15.67
C ALA A 153 -7.92 -3.98 14.15
N ILE A 154 -8.21 -5.05 13.40
CA ILE A 154 -8.18 -5.08 11.93
C ILE A 154 -9.12 -4.00 11.36
N LEU A 155 -10.36 -3.97 11.83
CA LEU A 155 -11.33 -2.95 11.41
C LEU A 155 -10.84 -1.54 11.73
N ASN A 156 -10.26 -1.33 12.91
CA ASN A 156 -9.75 -0.02 13.31
C ASN A 156 -8.54 0.41 12.46
N ASP A 157 -7.60 -0.49 12.18
CA ASP A 157 -6.45 -0.23 11.30
C ASP A 157 -6.90 0.15 9.89
N VAL A 158 -7.84 -0.60 9.30
CA VAL A 158 -8.39 -0.32 7.97
C VAL A 158 -9.06 1.06 7.93
N ASN A 159 -9.89 1.35 8.94
CA ASN A 159 -10.57 2.64 9.05
C ASN A 159 -9.56 3.78 9.19
N ASN A 160 -8.60 3.66 10.11
CA ASN A 160 -7.58 4.69 10.34
C ASN A 160 -6.79 4.99 9.07
N GLU A 161 -6.41 3.97 8.29
CA GLU A 161 -5.70 4.20 7.04
C GLU A 161 -6.59 4.92 6.02
N ILE A 162 -7.86 4.52 5.85
CA ILE A 162 -8.80 5.22 4.95
C ILE A 162 -8.90 6.73 5.29
N TYR A 163 -8.97 7.06 6.58
CA TYR A 163 -8.97 8.45 7.03
C TYR A 163 -7.63 9.14 6.77
N ASN A 164 -6.50 8.47 7.02
CA ASN A 164 -5.17 9.00 6.73
C ASN A 164 -4.96 9.30 5.25
N LEU A 165 -5.40 8.40 4.37
CA LEU A 165 -5.35 8.60 2.93
C LEU A 165 -6.17 9.83 2.53
N SER A 166 -7.38 9.93 3.04
CA SER A 166 -8.29 11.06 2.79
C SER A 166 -7.70 12.37 3.29
N PHE A 167 -7.07 12.34 4.46
CA PHE A 167 -6.34 13.46 5.06
C PHE A 167 -5.16 13.89 4.18
N ASP A 168 -4.28 12.96 3.79
CA ASP A 168 -3.10 13.22 2.97
C ASP A 168 -3.50 13.86 1.63
N PHE A 169 -4.62 13.40 1.04
CA PHE A 169 -5.17 13.99 -0.18
C PHE A 169 -5.71 15.41 0.03
N LEU A 170 -6.51 15.64 1.07
CA LEU A 170 -7.07 16.97 1.37
C LEU A 170 -5.96 17.98 1.71
N LYS A 171 -4.91 17.55 2.44
CA LYS A 171 -3.72 18.34 2.74
C LYS A 171 -3.00 18.74 1.45
N LYS A 172 -2.59 17.77 0.64
CA LYS A 172 -1.80 18.00 -0.60
C LYS A 172 -2.53 18.84 -1.63
N THR A 173 -3.84 18.66 -1.78
CA THR A 173 -4.58 19.28 -2.89
C THR A 173 -5.16 20.65 -2.53
N TYR A 174 -5.44 20.92 -1.24
CA TYR A 174 -6.29 22.08 -0.87
C TYR A 174 -5.82 22.91 0.34
N LEU A 175 -4.81 22.46 1.09
CA LEU A 175 -4.28 23.16 2.28
C LEU A 175 -2.75 23.35 2.15
N TRP A 176 -2.31 24.23 1.25
CA TRP A 176 -0.89 24.53 1.06
C TRP A 176 -0.25 25.32 2.22
N SER A 177 -1.04 25.78 3.20
CA SER A 177 -0.53 26.63 4.27
C SER A 177 -1.28 26.35 5.58
N SER A 178 -0.51 26.20 6.67
CA SER A 178 -0.93 26.28 8.08
C SER A 178 -1.22 24.99 8.88
N ILE A 179 -0.79 23.80 8.47
CA ILE A 179 -0.83 22.62 9.39
C ILE A 179 0.59 22.14 9.63
N ARG A 180 1.07 22.25 10.88
CA ARG A 180 2.41 21.80 11.33
C ARG A 180 2.61 20.32 10.99
N ASP A 181 3.80 19.98 10.50
CA ASP A 181 4.15 18.64 9.96
C ASP A 181 4.33 17.53 11.00
N ASN A 182 3.85 17.71 12.24
CA ASN A 182 4.05 16.75 13.34
C ASN A 182 2.79 16.57 14.19
N VAL A 183 1.71 16.00 13.63
CA VAL A 183 0.60 15.42 14.42
C VAL A 183 -0.09 14.35 13.57
N GLY A 184 -0.39 13.18 14.15
CA GLY A 184 -0.78 11.97 13.44
C GLY A 184 -2.28 11.60 13.46
N GLY A 185 -2.86 11.48 12.27
CA GLY A 185 -3.71 10.37 11.81
C GLY A 185 -4.95 9.91 12.59
N SER A 186 -5.58 10.76 13.42
CA SER A 186 -6.79 10.37 14.17
C SER A 186 -8.11 10.82 13.50
N LEU A 187 -9.20 10.08 13.77
CA LEU A 187 -10.58 10.47 13.42
C LEU A 187 -10.93 11.90 13.86
N THR A 188 -10.48 12.30 15.05
CA THR A 188 -10.71 13.61 15.63
C THR A 188 -10.01 14.73 14.85
N GLU A 189 -8.82 14.47 14.29
CA GLU A 189 -8.09 15.41 13.45
C GLU A 189 -8.74 15.58 12.08
N PHE A 190 -9.25 14.49 11.49
CA PHE A 190 -10.04 14.55 10.27
C PHE A 190 -11.28 15.46 10.46
N PHE A 191 -12.05 15.24 11.54
CA PHE A 191 -13.19 16.10 11.88
C PHE A 191 -12.78 17.55 12.20
N SER A 192 -11.59 17.76 12.77
CA SER A 192 -11.06 19.12 13.01
C SER A 192 -10.80 19.88 11.71
N ILE A 193 -10.32 19.21 10.65
CA ILE A 193 -10.17 19.82 9.32
C ILE A 193 -11.54 20.08 8.68
N ILE A 194 -12.46 19.11 8.77
CA ILE A 194 -13.82 19.32 8.28
C ILE A 194 -14.46 20.53 8.96
N LYS A 195 -14.23 20.72 10.26
CA LYS A 195 -14.63 21.91 11.01
C LYS A 195 -13.98 23.19 10.46
N ILE A 196 -12.67 23.21 10.23
CA ILE A 196 -11.98 24.38 9.64
C ILE A 196 -12.55 24.73 8.27
N ILE A 197 -12.82 23.73 7.42
CA ILE A 197 -13.42 23.94 6.09
C ILE A 197 -14.85 24.45 6.25
N PHE A 198 -15.60 23.91 7.22
CA PHE A 198 -16.96 24.32 7.53
C PHE A 198 -17.03 25.77 8.04
N ASP A 199 -16.13 26.18 8.92
CA ASP A 199 -16.08 27.56 9.42
C ASP A 199 -15.86 28.54 8.27
N LYS A 200 -14.97 28.19 7.32
CA LYS A 200 -14.76 28.97 6.10
C LYS A 200 -15.98 28.97 5.17
N PHE A 201 -16.66 27.83 5.04
CA PHE A 201 -17.93 27.72 4.30
C PHE A 201 -19.00 28.65 4.88
N ILE A 202 -19.10 28.69 6.21
CA ILE A 202 -20.02 29.57 6.91
C ILE A 202 -19.67 31.05 6.70
N ILE A 203 -18.39 31.44 6.83
CA ILE A 203 -17.94 32.81 6.56
C ILE A 203 -18.28 33.24 5.12
N ALA A 204 -18.09 32.34 4.15
CA ALA A 204 -18.45 32.60 2.77
C ALA A 204 -19.98 32.75 2.59
N SER A 205 -20.78 31.95 3.29
CA SER A 205 -22.24 32.07 3.30
C SER A 205 -22.71 33.39 3.92
N ASP A 206 -22.07 33.87 4.98
CA ASP A 206 -22.39 35.16 5.59
C ASP A 206 -22.07 36.32 4.66
N THR A 207 -21.01 36.19 3.86
CA THR A 207 -20.66 37.17 2.82
C THR A 207 -21.74 37.27 1.76
N VAL A 208 -22.26 36.12 1.30
CA VAL A 208 -23.38 36.06 0.34
C VAL A 208 -24.67 36.63 0.95
N ILE A 209 -24.95 36.32 2.21
CA ILE A 209 -26.14 36.84 2.91
C ILE A 209 -26.08 38.37 3.06
N LYS A 210 -24.90 38.94 3.27
CA LYS A 210 -24.69 40.39 3.35
C LYS A 210 -24.80 41.09 1.99
N SER A 211 -24.43 40.42 0.90
CA SER A 211 -24.48 40.98 -0.46
C SER A 211 -25.09 40.00 -1.46
N PRO A 212 -26.41 39.73 -1.37
CA PRO A 212 -27.06 38.77 -2.23
C PRO A 212 -27.20 39.29 -3.65
N HIS A 213 -26.93 38.41 -4.63
CA HIS A 213 -27.22 38.70 -6.02
C HIS A 213 -28.73 38.90 -6.18
N HIS A 214 -29.12 39.94 -6.91
CA HIS A 214 -30.51 40.31 -7.08
C HIS A 214 -30.76 40.82 -8.49
N VAL A 215 -31.98 40.58 -8.98
CA VAL A 215 -32.43 41.04 -10.28
C VAL A 215 -33.64 41.95 -10.09
N LEU A 216 -33.76 42.98 -10.91
CA LEU A 216 -34.93 43.86 -10.91
C LEU A 216 -36.06 43.18 -11.69
N GLN A 217 -37.07 42.70 -10.98
CA GLN A 217 -38.28 42.14 -11.59
C GLN A 217 -39.26 43.27 -11.90
N LYS A 218 -39.83 43.24 -13.11
CA LYS A 218 -40.87 44.16 -13.54
C LYS A 218 -42.22 43.53 -13.25
N GLU A 219 -42.96 44.11 -12.33
CA GLU A 219 -44.36 43.75 -12.06
C GLU A 219 -45.27 44.82 -12.64
N ASN A 220 -46.23 44.39 -13.47
CA ASN A 220 -47.23 45.26 -14.03
C ASN A 220 -48.47 45.23 -13.14
N GLN A 221 -48.75 46.34 -12.45
CA GLN A 221 -49.92 46.50 -11.60
C GLN A 221 -50.88 47.51 -12.22
N ILE A 222 -52.18 47.21 -12.20
CA ILE A 222 -53.21 48.17 -12.61
C ILE A 222 -53.44 49.12 -11.45
N VAL A 223 -53.21 50.41 -11.66
CA VAL A 223 -53.41 51.45 -10.65
C VAL A 223 -54.36 52.52 -11.18
N PRO A 224 -55.09 53.23 -10.31
CA PRO A 224 -55.79 54.46 -10.70
C PRO A 224 -54.84 55.44 -11.37
N PHE A 225 -55.32 56.19 -12.37
CA PHE A 225 -54.46 57.07 -13.16
C PHE A 225 -53.65 58.08 -12.34
N HIS A 226 -54.22 58.65 -11.29
CA HIS A 226 -53.52 59.57 -10.39
C HIS A 226 -52.32 58.94 -9.63
N LYS A 227 -52.23 57.61 -9.56
CA LYS A 227 -51.08 56.88 -8.97
C LYS A 227 -50.03 56.47 -10.00
N LEU A 228 -50.25 56.76 -11.29
CA LEU A 228 -49.30 56.46 -12.36
C LEU A 228 -48.16 57.50 -12.34
N LYS A 229 -46.94 57.06 -12.01
CA LYS A 229 -45.77 57.93 -12.01
C LYS A 229 -45.21 58.21 -13.41
N LYS A 230 -45.19 57.20 -14.29
CA LYS A 230 -44.65 57.30 -15.65
C LYS A 230 -45.34 56.30 -16.57
N ALA A 231 -45.77 56.76 -17.75
CA ALA A 231 -46.34 55.91 -18.79
C ALA A 231 -45.21 55.29 -19.63
N ASN A 232 -45.27 53.98 -19.86
CA ASN A 232 -44.35 53.26 -20.73
C ASN A 232 -45.10 52.76 -22.00
N SER A 233 -44.37 52.26 -22.99
CA SER A 233 -44.97 51.66 -24.21
C SER A 233 -45.98 50.56 -23.88
N ASP A 234 -45.73 49.76 -22.83
CA ASP A 234 -46.65 48.71 -22.38
C ASP A 234 -47.94 49.28 -21.75
N THR A 235 -47.84 50.43 -21.07
CA THR A 235 -49.00 51.17 -20.55
C THR A 235 -49.90 51.65 -21.69
N LEU A 236 -49.29 52.20 -22.75
CA LEU A 236 -50.01 52.69 -23.93
C LEU A 236 -50.67 51.52 -24.70
N LYS A 237 -49.95 50.41 -24.91
CA LYS A 237 -50.51 49.19 -25.52
C LYS A 237 -51.68 48.62 -24.73
N TRP A 238 -51.60 48.67 -23.40
CA TRP A 238 -52.67 48.20 -22.51
C TRP A 238 -53.91 49.08 -22.59
N LEU A 239 -53.72 50.42 -22.63
CA LEU A 239 -54.81 51.39 -22.80
C LEU A 239 -55.47 51.28 -24.19
N ALA A 240 -54.67 51.13 -25.26
CA ALA A 240 -55.17 50.98 -26.62
C ALA A 240 -56.08 49.74 -26.78
N LYS A 241 -55.78 48.65 -26.07
CA LYS A 241 -56.61 47.44 -26.06
C LYS A 241 -57.88 47.55 -25.20
N ARG A 242 -58.03 48.61 -24.39
CA ARG A 242 -59.11 48.78 -23.41
C ARG A 242 -59.65 50.22 -23.42
N PRO A 243 -60.28 50.65 -24.53
CA PRO A 243 -60.79 52.02 -24.68
C PRO A 243 -61.89 52.38 -23.67
N HIS A 244 -62.61 51.39 -23.11
CA HIS A 244 -63.60 51.59 -22.04
C HIS A 244 -63.02 52.17 -20.74
N ASN A 245 -61.70 52.18 -20.57
CA ASN A 245 -61.04 52.81 -19.43
C ASN A 245 -60.64 54.27 -19.70
N LEU A 246 -60.97 54.85 -20.86
CA LEU A 246 -60.71 56.24 -21.22
C LEU A 246 -62.00 57.06 -21.10
N LEU A 247 -61.95 58.16 -20.38
CA LEU A 247 -63.01 59.17 -20.33
C LEU A 247 -62.61 60.35 -21.21
N MET A 248 -63.53 60.80 -22.05
CA MET A 248 -63.35 62.03 -22.82
C MET A 248 -63.83 63.21 -21.96
N ILE A 249 -62.92 64.13 -21.66
CA ILE A 249 -63.21 65.36 -20.89
C ILE A 249 -62.56 66.51 -21.65
N ASN A 250 -63.34 67.49 -22.11
CA ASN A 250 -62.86 68.67 -22.83
C ASN A 250 -61.96 68.32 -24.04
N GLU A 251 -62.43 67.42 -24.92
CA GLU A 251 -61.71 66.93 -26.11
C GLU A 251 -60.43 66.10 -25.82
N ASP A 252 -60.02 65.96 -24.56
CA ASP A 252 -58.90 65.12 -24.12
C ASP A 252 -59.37 63.76 -23.56
N TYR A 253 -58.58 62.71 -23.79
CA TYR A 253 -58.83 61.37 -23.24
C TYR A 253 -58.03 61.13 -21.96
N ILE A 254 -58.72 60.98 -20.83
CA ILE A 254 -58.12 60.70 -19.51
C ILE A 254 -58.44 59.25 -19.10
N PRO A 255 -57.43 58.39 -18.86
CA PRO A 255 -57.68 57.04 -18.38
C PRO A 255 -58.14 57.03 -16.91
N ILE A 256 -59.07 56.14 -16.56
CA ILE A 256 -59.54 55.90 -15.18
C ILE A 256 -58.51 55.04 -14.42
N LYS A 257 -57.97 54.02 -15.10
CA LYS A 257 -56.94 53.10 -14.61
C LYS A 257 -55.87 52.93 -15.68
N ALA A 258 -54.63 52.75 -15.27
CA ALA A 258 -53.51 52.53 -16.17
C ALA A 258 -52.57 51.45 -15.63
N LEU A 259 -51.87 50.76 -16.54
CA LEU A 259 -50.85 49.78 -16.20
C LEU A 259 -49.57 50.49 -15.74
N ALA A 260 -49.24 50.38 -14.46
CA ALA A 260 -47.97 50.85 -13.91
C ALA A 260 -46.97 49.70 -13.82
N THR A 261 -45.77 49.90 -14.35
CA THR A 261 -44.65 48.97 -14.17
C THR A 261 -43.90 49.34 -12.89
N LYS A 262 -44.02 48.52 -11.86
CA LYS A 262 -43.22 48.62 -10.63
C LYS A 262 -41.99 47.74 -10.79
N LYS A 263 -40.80 48.28 -10.50
CA LYS A 263 -39.58 47.50 -10.39
C LYS A 263 -39.39 47.11 -8.92
N SER A 264 -39.37 45.82 -8.62
CA SER A 264 -39.04 45.28 -7.30
C SER A 264 -37.72 44.49 -7.37
N ILE A 265 -37.00 44.47 -6.25
CA ILE A 265 -35.79 43.65 -6.13
C ILE A 265 -36.25 42.21 -5.88
N CYS A 266 -35.82 41.29 -6.74
CA CYS A 266 -36.07 39.87 -6.62
C CYS A 266 -34.76 39.15 -6.31
N PHE A 267 -34.75 38.40 -5.20
CA PHE A 267 -33.61 37.58 -4.78
C PHE A 267 -33.73 36.13 -5.26
N ASP A 268 -34.80 35.79 -5.98
CA ASP A 268 -35.05 34.42 -6.45
C ASP A 268 -34.30 34.09 -7.76
N THR A 269 -32.98 34.25 -7.71
CA THR A 269 -32.05 33.99 -8.83
C THR A 269 -31.55 32.55 -8.82
N PHE A 270 -31.08 32.06 -9.96
CA PHE A 270 -30.48 30.72 -10.05
C PHE A 270 -29.33 30.54 -9.06
N GLU A 271 -28.47 31.55 -8.90
CA GLU A 271 -27.33 31.53 -7.99
C GLU A 271 -27.79 31.38 -6.54
N ASN A 272 -28.82 32.12 -6.14
CA ASN A 272 -29.35 32.04 -4.77
C ASN A 272 -30.08 30.72 -4.49
N ARG A 273 -30.80 30.19 -5.49
CA ARG A 273 -31.38 28.83 -5.42
C ARG A 273 -30.28 27.78 -5.29
N PHE A 274 -29.16 27.97 -6.00
CA PHE A 274 -27.98 27.12 -5.89
C PHE A 274 -27.35 27.21 -4.49
N ILE A 275 -27.21 28.40 -3.89
CA ILE A 275 -26.73 28.54 -2.51
C ILE A 275 -27.65 27.80 -1.52
N LYS A 276 -28.97 28.00 -1.64
CA LYS A 276 -29.95 27.28 -0.82
C LYS A 276 -29.81 25.77 -0.97
N TYR A 277 -29.64 25.29 -2.20
CA TYR A 277 -29.39 23.88 -2.50
C TYR A 277 -28.09 23.36 -1.87
N THR A 278 -26.98 24.09 -1.99
CA THR A 278 -25.68 23.69 -1.43
C THR A 278 -25.73 23.54 0.09
N LEU A 279 -26.33 24.52 0.79
CA LEU A 279 -26.54 24.49 2.23
C LEU A 279 -27.41 23.30 2.66
N LYS A 280 -28.56 23.09 2.01
CA LYS A 280 -29.44 21.94 2.28
C LYS A 280 -28.71 20.60 2.05
N THR A 281 -27.90 20.52 0.99
CA THR A 281 -27.15 19.30 0.66
C THR A 281 -26.10 18.98 1.72
N VAL A 282 -25.35 19.98 2.19
CA VAL A 282 -24.36 19.80 3.26
C VAL A 282 -25.04 19.38 4.56
N ALA A 283 -26.15 20.02 4.95
CA ALA A 283 -26.91 19.65 6.14
C ALA A 283 -27.39 18.18 6.08
N LYS A 284 -27.94 17.74 4.94
CA LYS A 284 -28.36 16.35 4.72
C LYS A 284 -27.19 15.37 4.81
N LYS A 285 -26.01 15.73 4.28
CA LYS A 285 -24.81 14.89 4.41
C LYS A 285 -24.32 14.78 5.85
N LEU A 286 -24.31 15.87 6.61
CA LEU A 286 -23.95 15.85 8.04
C LEU A 286 -24.89 14.93 8.84
N GLU A 287 -26.18 14.88 8.52
CA GLU A 287 -27.12 13.92 9.11
C GLU A 287 -26.77 12.46 8.76
N GLY A 288 -26.40 12.19 7.50
CA GLY A 288 -25.93 10.88 7.06
C GLY A 288 -24.71 10.39 7.84
N VAL A 289 -23.69 11.25 7.95
CA VAL A 289 -22.46 10.98 8.71
C VAL A 289 -22.79 10.68 10.17
N LYS A 290 -23.64 11.50 10.81
CA LYS A 290 -24.07 11.29 12.20
C LYS A 290 -24.77 9.94 12.38
N ALA A 291 -25.71 9.60 11.49
CA ALA A 291 -26.44 8.33 11.58
C ALA A 291 -25.51 7.12 11.43
N ASN A 292 -24.53 7.19 10.53
CA ASN A 292 -23.53 6.13 10.35
C ASN A 292 -22.58 6.03 11.55
N TYR A 293 -22.12 7.16 12.08
CA TYR A 293 -21.27 7.21 13.27
C TYR A 293 -21.92 6.55 14.50
N ILE A 294 -23.23 6.77 14.70
CA ILE A 294 -23.99 6.17 15.80
C ILE A 294 -24.18 4.64 15.60
N LYS A 295 -24.39 4.18 14.36
CA LYS A 295 -24.60 2.75 14.06
C LYS A 295 -23.34 1.88 14.25
N LEU A 296 -22.15 2.48 14.25
CA LEU A 296 -20.86 1.78 14.35
C LEU A 296 -20.56 1.15 15.72
N GLY A 297 -21.43 1.31 16.73
CA GLY A 297 -21.36 0.55 17.99
C GLY A 297 -20.09 0.76 18.85
N ARG A 298 -19.23 1.72 18.50
CA ARG A 298 -18.04 2.10 19.27
C ARG A 298 -18.43 2.89 20.53
N LYS A 299 -17.51 3.04 21.50
CA LYS A 299 -17.60 4.10 22.53
C LYS A 299 -17.79 5.44 21.81
N THR A 300 -19.00 5.97 21.85
CA THR A 300 -19.37 7.20 21.14
C THR A 300 -18.65 8.38 21.77
N ASP A 301 -17.80 9.05 20.98
CA ASP A 301 -17.28 10.35 21.39
C ASP A 301 -18.40 11.40 21.24
N ASP A 302 -19.04 11.72 22.36
CA ASP A 302 -20.15 12.68 22.44
C ASP A 302 -19.74 14.08 21.93
N ASN A 303 -18.45 14.41 21.94
CA ASN A 303 -17.95 15.69 21.44
C ASN A 303 -18.14 15.81 19.93
N ILE A 304 -17.85 14.75 19.17
CA ILE A 304 -18.00 14.73 17.71
C ILE A 304 -19.48 14.85 17.32
N ILE A 305 -20.36 14.16 18.04
CA ILE A 305 -21.81 14.23 17.81
C ILE A 305 -22.33 15.65 18.05
N LYS A 306 -21.94 16.27 19.17
CA LYS A 306 -22.29 17.67 19.48
C LYS A 306 -21.76 18.66 18.43
N GLN A 307 -20.56 18.42 17.89
CA GLN A 307 -20.00 19.25 16.83
C GLN A 307 -20.80 19.12 15.52
N LEU A 308 -21.15 17.90 15.10
CA LEU A 308 -21.99 17.68 13.91
C LEU A 308 -23.36 18.33 14.06
N ASP A 309 -23.97 18.24 15.24
CA ASP A 309 -25.23 18.92 15.54
C ASP A 309 -25.08 20.44 15.48
N SER A 310 -24.03 21.01 16.09
CA SER A 310 -23.76 22.45 16.03
C SER A 310 -23.59 22.95 14.59
N MET A 311 -22.83 22.24 13.75
CA MET A 311 -22.65 22.57 12.34
C MET A 311 -23.98 22.57 11.58
N ARG A 312 -24.84 21.58 11.83
CA ARG A 312 -26.18 21.52 11.24
C ARG A 312 -27.04 22.70 11.69
N HIS A 313 -27.02 23.06 12.96
CA HIS A 313 -27.78 24.19 13.49
C HIS A 313 -27.35 25.51 12.85
N GLU A 314 -26.04 25.73 12.64
CA GLU A 314 -25.52 26.93 11.97
C GLU A 314 -25.98 27.04 10.51
N ILE A 315 -26.10 25.93 9.77
CA ILE A 315 -26.68 25.93 8.42
C ILE A 315 -28.17 26.27 8.48
N ASN A 316 -28.93 25.58 9.33
CA ASN A 316 -30.39 25.76 9.41
C ASN A 316 -30.77 27.19 9.80
N ARG A 317 -30.03 27.79 10.73
CA ARG A 317 -30.19 29.20 11.11
C ARG A 317 -30.08 30.13 9.89
N ARG A 318 -29.12 29.90 8.99
CA ARG A 318 -28.96 30.73 7.78
C ARG A 318 -30.05 30.48 6.75
N LEU A 319 -30.58 29.27 6.66
CA LEU A 319 -31.70 28.95 5.77
C LEU A 319 -33.01 29.60 6.24
N GLU A 320 -33.24 29.68 7.55
CA GLU A 320 -34.50 30.18 8.14
C GLU A 320 -34.53 31.70 8.35
N PHE A 321 -33.40 32.29 8.77
CA PHE A 321 -33.32 33.71 9.17
C PHE A 321 -32.70 34.62 8.10
N SER A 322 -32.61 34.19 6.84
CA SER A 322 -32.09 35.01 5.73
C SER A 322 -33.07 35.09 4.55
N PHE A 323 -32.70 35.86 3.51
CA PHE A 323 -33.46 35.96 2.27
C PHE A 323 -33.68 34.60 1.59
N LEU A 324 -32.84 33.60 1.87
CA LEU A 324 -32.92 32.24 1.31
C LEU A 324 -34.23 31.51 1.67
N ARG A 325 -34.94 31.93 2.73
CA ARG A 325 -36.25 31.39 3.07
C ARG A 325 -37.26 31.60 1.93
N GLY A 326 -37.23 32.78 1.31
CA GLY A 326 -38.13 33.18 0.22
C GLY A 326 -37.66 32.79 -1.19
N VAL A 327 -36.49 32.16 -1.32
CA VAL A 327 -35.94 31.71 -2.61
C VAL A 327 -36.48 30.32 -2.97
N GLY A 328 -36.75 30.04 -4.24
CA GLY A 328 -37.24 28.74 -4.70
C GLY A 328 -36.22 27.60 -4.53
N ASP A 329 -36.65 26.37 -4.77
CA ASP A 329 -35.73 25.23 -4.82
C ASP A 329 -35.13 25.06 -6.23
N LEU A 330 -33.97 24.40 -6.29
CA LEU A 330 -33.26 24.10 -7.54
C LEU A 330 -33.62 22.69 -8.03
N TYR A 331 -34.12 22.58 -9.27
CA TYR A 331 -34.56 21.29 -9.84
C TYR A 331 -33.61 20.74 -10.94
N THR A 332 -32.79 21.57 -11.58
CA THR A 332 -31.85 21.17 -12.65
C THR A 332 -30.54 21.96 -12.60
N LEU A 333 -29.40 21.28 -12.70
CA LEU A 333 -28.05 21.88 -12.77
C LEU A 333 -27.67 22.18 -14.24
N ASN A 334 -28.35 23.14 -14.87
CA ASN A 334 -28.02 23.54 -16.24
C ASN A 334 -27.05 24.72 -16.22
N SER A 335 -25.79 24.47 -16.58
CA SER A 335 -24.67 25.41 -16.76
C SER A 335 -24.24 26.24 -15.53
N LEU A 336 -22.96 26.16 -15.17
CA LEU A 336 -22.36 27.04 -14.16
C LEU A 336 -22.38 28.50 -14.65
N SER A 337 -23.19 29.35 -14.03
CA SER A 337 -23.30 30.77 -14.35
C SER A 337 -21.98 31.52 -14.12
N LEU A 338 -21.66 32.48 -15.00
CA LEU A 338 -20.50 33.38 -14.86
C LEU A 338 -20.52 34.15 -13.53
N VAL A 339 -21.71 34.35 -12.95
CA VAL A 339 -21.93 35.03 -11.66
C VAL A 339 -21.37 34.24 -10.48
N LEU A 340 -21.37 32.90 -10.53
CA LEU A 340 -20.73 32.06 -9.50
C LEU A 340 -19.21 32.28 -9.42
N ASN A 341 -18.60 32.77 -10.52
CA ASN A 341 -17.17 33.04 -10.59
C ASN A 341 -16.79 34.49 -10.25
N MET A 342 -17.73 35.45 -10.35
CA MET A 342 -17.45 36.89 -10.20
C MET A 342 -18.06 37.55 -8.96
N ALA A 343 -19.17 37.04 -8.41
CA ALA A 343 -19.83 37.65 -7.24
C ALA A 343 -19.10 37.33 -5.92
N ALA A 344 -19.00 38.33 -5.04
CA ALA A 344 -18.31 38.22 -3.76
C ALA A 344 -18.92 37.11 -2.88
N GLY A 345 -18.09 36.20 -2.37
CA GLY A 345 -18.50 35.09 -1.51
C GLY A 345 -19.05 33.86 -2.23
N TYR A 346 -19.63 33.97 -3.44
CA TYR A 346 -20.21 32.83 -4.16
C TYR A 346 -19.15 31.81 -4.60
N LYS A 347 -18.01 32.30 -5.12
CA LYS A 347 -16.88 31.45 -5.54
C LYS A 347 -16.29 30.66 -4.36
N ASP A 348 -16.07 31.35 -3.24
CA ASP A 348 -15.51 30.74 -2.03
C ASP A 348 -16.50 29.74 -1.41
N LEU A 349 -17.79 30.08 -1.39
CA LEU A 349 -18.82 29.17 -0.93
C LEU A 349 -18.88 27.91 -1.79
N TYR A 350 -18.85 28.05 -3.12
CA TYR A 350 -18.83 26.89 -4.02
C TYR A 350 -17.58 26.04 -3.83
N LYS A 351 -16.41 26.67 -3.66
CA LYS A 351 -15.16 25.99 -3.34
C LYS A 351 -15.27 25.17 -2.05
N TYR A 352 -15.69 25.79 -0.94
CA TYR A 352 -15.80 25.08 0.35
C TYR A 352 -16.94 24.07 0.37
N TYR A 353 -18.03 24.31 -0.37
CA TYR A 353 -19.08 23.32 -0.62
C TYR A 353 -18.53 22.07 -1.29
N LEU A 354 -17.74 22.20 -2.36
CA LEU A 354 -17.10 21.05 -3.02
C LEU A 354 -16.14 20.34 -2.07
N MET A 355 -15.40 21.08 -1.25
CA MET A 355 -14.49 20.49 -0.24
C MET A 355 -15.27 19.71 0.82
N LEU A 356 -16.37 20.25 1.35
CA LEU A 356 -17.22 19.57 2.32
C LEU A 356 -17.92 18.38 1.71
N ILE A 357 -18.45 18.50 0.49
CA ILE A 357 -19.00 17.34 -0.21
C ILE A 357 -17.93 16.27 -0.35
N LYS A 358 -16.73 16.59 -0.83
CA LYS A 358 -15.68 15.58 -1.03
C LYS A 358 -15.21 14.96 0.29
N GLY A 359 -15.07 15.75 1.36
CA GLY A 359 -14.69 15.26 2.69
C GLY A 359 -15.79 14.47 3.39
N LEU A 360 -17.06 14.89 3.27
CA LEU A 360 -18.22 14.22 3.88
C LEU A 360 -18.77 13.07 3.02
N SER A 361 -18.32 12.91 1.76
CA SER A 361 -18.70 11.78 0.89
C SER A 361 -17.90 10.51 1.14
N LEU A 362 -17.14 10.46 2.24
CA LEU A 362 -16.59 9.19 2.73
C LEU A 362 -17.70 8.21 3.20
N ASP A 363 -18.97 8.59 3.08
CA ASP A 363 -20.12 7.76 3.37
C ASP A 363 -20.55 6.86 2.20
N GLY A 364 -20.55 5.55 2.47
CA GLY A 364 -21.58 4.64 1.95
C GLY A 364 -21.09 3.32 1.37
N GLU A 365 -19.99 3.32 0.60
CA GLU A 365 -19.45 2.10 -0.02
C GLU A 365 -18.13 1.64 0.59
N ILE A 366 -17.35 2.54 1.19
CA ILE A 366 -16.04 2.18 1.77
C ILE A 366 -16.23 1.53 3.15
N PHE A 367 -17.28 1.90 3.89
CA PHE A 367 -17.76 1.12 5.06
C PHE A 367 -18.53 -0.16 4.66
N LYS A 368 -18.83 -0.31 3.36
CA LYS A 368 -19.24 -1.58 2.74
C LYS A 368 -18.05 -2.24 2.02
N VAL A 369 -16.80 -1.98 2.41
CA VAL A 369 -15.82 -3.07 2.37
C VAL A 369 -16.51 -4.17 3.15
N SER A 370 -16.96 -5.18 2.41
CA SER A 370 -17.96 -6.14 2.85
C SER A 370 -17.52 -6.71 4.20
N ILE A 371 -18.11 -6.20 5.28
CA ILE A 371 -18.02 -6.78 6.64
C ILE A 371 -18.50 -8.25 6.61
N LYS A 372 -19.13 -8.66 5.51
CA LYS A 372 -19.57 -10.03 5.26
C LYS A 372 -18.48 -10.97 4.74
N ASP A 373 -17.27 -10.53 4.39
CA ASP A 373 -16.20 -11.47 3.98
C ASP A 373 -14.89 -11.20 4.70
N LEU A 374 -14.64 -12.00 5.75
CA LEU A 374 -13.42 -11.96 6.54
C LEU A 374 -12.14 -12.20 5.73
N ALA A 375 -12.18 -13.04 4.71
CA ALA A 375 -11.00 -13.34 3.93
C ALA A 375 -10.57 -12.11 3.12
N VAL A 376 -11.53 -11.40 2.53
CA VAL A 376 -11.29 -10.14 1.80
C VAL A 376 -10.87 -9.03 2.76
N LEU A 377 -11.49 -8.95 3.94
CA LEU A 377 -11.10 -7.97 4.96
C LEU A 377 -9.65 -8.19 5.40
N TYR A 378 -9.26 -9.45 5.64
CA TYR A 378 -7.90 -9.81 6.01
C TYR A 378 -6.90 -9.50 4.90
N GLU A 379 -7.24 -9.78 3.63
CA GLU A 379 -6.43 -9.42 2.46
C GLU A 379 -6.14 -7.91 2.41
N TYR A 380 -7.18 -7.08 2.57
CA TYR A 380 -7.02 -5.62 2.60
C TYR A 380 -6.19 -5.15 3.79
N TRP A 381 -6.45 -5.72 4.97
CA TRP A 381 -5.71 -5.36 6.18
C TRP A 381 -4.23 -5.69 6.04
N CYS A 382 -3.87 -6.83 5.44
CA CYS A 382 -2.48 -7.19 5.19
C CYS A 382 -1.77 -6.11 4.36
N PHE A 383 -2.37 -5.70 3.24
CA PHE A 383 -1.81 -4.63 2.41
C PHE A 383 -1.64 -3.32 3.17
N ILE A 384 -2.68 -2.89 3.89
CA ILE A 384 -2.69 -1.64 4.66
C ILE A 384 -1.60 -1.68 5.75
N LYS A 385 -1.46 -2.81 6.44
CA LYS A 385 -0.48 -2.97 7.51
C LYS A 385 0.95 -2.97 6.96
N LEU A 386 1.22 -3.69 5.86
CA LEU A 386 2.51 -3.62 5.16
C LEU A 386 2.84 -2.19 4.75
N ASN A 387 1.88 -1.47 4.16
CA ASN A 387 2.04 -0.07 3.77
C ASN A 387 2.35 0.85 4.97
N SER A 388 1.67 0.62 6.09
CA SER A 388 1.89 1.37 7.35
C SER A 388 3.29 1.12 7.94
N LEU A 389 3.75 -0.13 7.96
CA LEU A 389 5.11 -0.51 8.39
C LEU A 389 6.19 0.16 7.52
N LEU A 390 5.97 0.25 6.20
CA LEU A 390 6.90 0.95 5.31
C LEU A 390 6.83 2.48 5.47
N LYS A 391 5.64 3.03 5.71
CA LYS A 391 5.44 4.49 5.89
C LYS A 391 6.12 5.02 7.16
N SER A 392 6.25 4.22 8.20
CA SER A 392 6.88 4.64 9.46
C SER A 392 8.40 4.81 9.35
N LYS A 393 9.06 4.04 8.48
CA LYS A 393 10.54 4.01 8.35
C LYS A 393 11.06 4.73 7.12
N TYR A 394 10.28 4.81 6.05
CA TYR A 394 10.77 5.28 4.75
C TYR A 394 9.99 6.47 4.20
N LYS A 395 10.65 7.23 3.33
CA LYS A 395 10.08 8.45 2.77
C LYS A 395 9.11 8.13 1.63
N LEU A 396 7.86 8.56 1.77
CA LEU A 396 6.85 8.43 0.73
C LEU A 396 7.15 9.36 -0.47
N ILE A 397 7.30 8.80 -1.67
CA ILE A 397 7.41 9.58 -2.92
C ILE A 397 6.04 9.70 -3.60
N LYS A 398 5.41 8.55 -3.89
CA LYS A 398 4.22 8.48 -4.74
C LYS A 398 3.21 7.49 -4.15
N GLN A 399 1.94 7.83 -4.26
CA GLN A 399 0.84 7.03 -3.72
C GLN A 399 -0.34 7.08 -4.67
N ASP A 400 -0.73 5.92 -5.21
CA ASP A 400 -1.85 5.78 -6.16
C ASP A 400 -3.10 5.17 -5.49
N LEU A 401 -3.26 5.36 -4.17
CA LEU A 401 -4.33 4.72 -3.38
C LEU A 401 -5.68 5.44 -3.48
N ILE A 402 -5.71 6.71 -3.88
CA ILE A 402 -6.93 7.51 -4.00
C ILE A 402 -7.15 7.94 -5.45
N LYS A 403 -8.39 7.79 -5.93
CA LYS A 403 -8.85 8.40 -7.19
C LYS A 403 -10.01 9.36 -6.91
N VAL A 404 -10.03 10.45 -7.67
CA VAL A 404 -11.06 11.48 -7.61
C VAL A 404 -11.97 11.32 -8.82
N ASP A 405 -13.28 11.25 -8.60
CA ASP A 405 -14.27 11.39 -9.68
C ASP A 405 -15.20 12.59 -9.42
N ASN A 406 -16.23 12.78 -10.25
CA ASN A 406 -17.21 13.86 -10.14
C ASN A 406 -18.21 13.71 -8.97
N SER A 407 -18.37 12.50 -8.42
CA SER A 407 -19.26 12.12 -7.31
C SER A 407 -18.57 12.07 -5.94
N GLY A 408 -17.24 11.96 -5.86
CA GLY A 408 -16.53 11.96 -4.57
C GLY A 408 -15.06 11.55 -4.57
N LEU A 409 -14.55 11.38 -3.35
CA LEU A 409 -13.22 10.84 -3.03
C LEU A 409 -13.37 9.32 -2.87
N PHE A 410 -12.80 8.52 -3.77
CA PHE A 410 -12.88 7.07 -3.70
C PHE A 410 -11.52 6.48 -3.37
N VAL A 411 -11.48 5.67 -2.31
CA VAL A 411 -10.32 4.82 -2.02
C VAL A 411 -10.33 3.69 -3.06
N THR A 412 -9.22 3.55 -3.78
CA THR A 412 -9.10 2.60 -4.91
C THR A 412 -8.85 1.16 -4.46
N LEU A 413 -8.70 0.93 -3.15
CA LEU A 413 -8.54 -0.38 -2.53
C LEU A 413 -9.86 -1.16 -2.62
N SER A 414 -10.05 -1.82 -3.76
CA SER A 414 -11.14 -2.78 -3.96
C SER A 414 -10.60 -3.95 -4.76
N LYS A 415 -11.04 -5.17 -4.42
CA LYS A 415 -10.60 -6.42 -5.04
C LYS A 415 -10.68 -6.31 -6.56
N GLY A 416 -9.56 -6.54 -7.23
CA GLY A 416 -9.42 -6.41 -8.69
C GLY A 416 -9.04 -5.02 -9.22
N LYS A 417 -8.85 -4.00 -8.37
CA LYS A 417 -8.26 -2.71 -8.76
C LYS A 417 -6.81 -2.61 -8.29
N LYS A 418 -5.90 -2.25 -9.22
CA LYS A 418 -4.49 -2.05 -8.92
C LYS A 418 -4.25 -0.81 -8.06
N ALA A 419 -3.43 -0.95 -7.04
CA ALA A 419 -2.94 0.13 -6.20
C ALA A 419 -1.41 0.00 -6.05
N ALA A 420 -0.68 1.11 -6.01
CA ALA A 420 0.77 1.08 -5.82
C ALA A 420 1.26 2.28 -5.01
N VAL A 421 2.24 2.04 -4.14
CA VAL A 421 2.88 3.05 -3.31
C VAL A 421 4.39 2.92 -3.43
N THR A 422 5.06 4.04 -3.69
CA THR A 422 6.52 4.09 -3.90
C THR A 422 7.19 4.89 -2.80
N TYR A 423 8.23 4.29 -2.25
CA TYR A 423 9.05 4.82 -1.17
C TYR A 423 10.51 4.97 -1.60
N GLU A 424 11.24 5.79 -0.87
CA GLU A 424 12.68 5.98 -0.99
C GLU A 424 13.33 5.76 0.37
N ASN A 425 14.38 4.95 0.39
CA ASN A 425 15.22 4.81 1.57
C ASN A 425 16.16 6.03 1.66
N PRO A 426 16.07 6.85 2.73
CA PRO A 426 16.88 8.05 2.87
C PRO A 426 18.38 7.79 3.06
N GLN A 427 18.78 6.58 3.50
CA GLN A 427 20.18 6.25 3.76
C GLN A 427 20.97 5.94 2.48
N ASN A 428 20.36 5.19 1.55
CA ASN A 428 21.03 4.69 0.34
C ASN A 428 20.41 5.20 -0.98
N GLY A 429 19.28 5.91 -0.93
CA GLY A 429 18.57 6.42 -2.10
C GLY A 429 17.86 5.35 -2.95
N GLU A 430 17.72 4.13 -2.45
CA GLU A 430 17.03 3.05 -3.15
C GLU A 430 15.52 3.25 -3.14
N ARG A 431 14.87 2.89 -4.25
CA ARG A 431 13.42 3.03 -4.42
C ARG A 431 12.76 1.68 -4.46
N PHE A 432 11.65 1.58 -3.77
CA PHE A 432 10.84 0.37 -3.76
C PHE A 432 9.36 0.70 -3.82
N THR A 433 8.61 -0.21 -4.41
CA THR A 433 7.20 -0.05 -4.71
C THR A 433 6.43 -1.25 -4.18
N ILE A 434 5.48 -1.02 -3.29
CA ILE A 434 4.51 -2.03 -2.88
C ILE A 434 3.26 -1.89 -3.74
N SER A 435 2.82 -2.99 -4.35
CA SER A 435 1.66 -3.03 -5.25
C SER A 435 0.62 -4.02 -4.74
N TYR A 436 -0.65 -3.65 -4.82
CA TYR A 436 -1.81 -4.46 -4.47
C TYR A 436 -2.58 -4.87 -5.71
N ASN A 437 -2.97 -6.15 -5.78
CA ASN A 437 -3.80 -6.74 -6.83
C ASN A 437 -3.30 -6.38 -8.23
N LEU A 438 -2.00 -6.60 -8.49
CA LEU A 438 -1.37 -6.31 -9.77
C LEU A 438 -1.51 -7.53 -10.71
N PRO A 439 -2.35 -7.45 -11.77
CA PRO A 439 -2.46 -8.56 -12.72
C PRO A 439 -1.21 -8.63 -13.60
N ILE A 440 -0.57 -9.79 -13.62
CA ILE A 440 0.57 -10.07 -14.49
C ILE A 440 0.04 -10.82 -15.71
N ASN A 441 -0.29 -10.05 -16.74
CA ASN A 441 -0.95 -10.55 -17.95
C ASN A 441 0.01 -10.93 -19.07
N VAL A 442 1.26 -10.44 -19.04
CA VAL A 442 2.28 -10.70 -20.06
C VAL A 442 3.14 -11.87 -19.58
N LEU A 443 2.53 -13.05 -19.46
CA LEU A 443 3.23 -14.29 -19.16
C LEU A 443 3.06 -15.26 -20.33
N PRO A 444 4.05 -16.13 -20.59
CA PRO A 444 3.94 -17.16 -21.63
C PRO A 444 2.80 -18.15 -21.42
N THR A 445 2.26 -18.22 -20.19
CA THR A 445 1.25 -19.19 -19.78
C THR A 445 -0.04 -18.51 -19.31
N VAL A 446 -0.46 -18.76 -18.06
CA VAL A 446 -1.71 -18.27 -17.48
C VAL A 446 -1.43 -17.00 -16.68
N SER A 447 -2.29 -15.99 -16.83
CA SER A 447 -2.22 -14.76 -16.04
C SER A 447 -2.24 -15.06 -14.54
N GLN A 448 -1.25 -14.55 -13.81
CA GLN A 448 -1.18 -14.68 -12.35
C GLN A 448 -1.61 -13.37 -11.69
N ARG A 449 -2.21 -13.49 -10.50
CA ARG A 449 -2.69 -12.36 -9.68
C ARG A 449 -2.30 -12.58 -8.22
N PRO A 450 -1.05 -12.28 -7.84
CA PRO A 450 -0.67 -12.24 -6.44
C PRO A 450 -1.34 -11.05 -5.74
N ASP A 451 -1.61 -11.19 -4.43
CA ASP A 451 -2.28 -10.14 -3.66
C ASP A 451 -1.38 -8.91 -3.48
N ASN A 452 -0.15 -9.10 -2.99
CA ASN A 452 0.82 -8.02 -2.81
C ASN A 452 2.16 -8.36 -3.46
N ILE A 453 2.78 -7.37 -4.09
CA ILE A 453 4.13 -7.47 -4.66
C ILE A 453 4.98 -6.31 -4.13
N LEU A 454 6.12 -6.62 -3.52
CA LEU A 454 7.17 -5.67 -3.19
C LEU A 454 8.23 -5.70 -4.29
N SER A 455 8.33 -4.62 -5.06
CA SER A 455 9.34 -4.44 -6.10
C SER A 455 10.44 -3.52 -5.60
N LEU A 456 11.67 -4.02 -5.53
CA LEU A 456 12.87 -3.33 -5.10
C LEU A 456 13.77 -3.01 -6.29
N LYS A 457 14.09 -1.72 -6.48
CA LYS A 457 15.08 -1.27 -7.46
C LYS A 457 16.35 -0.84 -6.73
N LYS A 458 17.31 -1.75 -6.66
CA LYS A 458 18.60 -1.54 -5.98
C LYS A 458 19.53 -0.65 -6.81
N HIS A 459 20.45 0.04 -6.13
CA HIS A 459 21.39 0.96 -6.78
C HIS A 459 22.30 0.20 -7.78
N ARG A 460 22.47 0.72 -9.01
CA ARG A 460 23.29 0.15 -10.12
C ARG A 460 22.87 -1.21 -10.68
N SER A 461 21.82 -1.86 -10.17
CA SER A 461 21.26 -3.06 -10.82
C SER A 461 20.23 -2.67 -11.89
N LYS A 462 20.32 -3.28 -13.07
CA LYS A 462 19.27 -3.19 -14.11
C LYS A 462 18.07 -4.10 -13.79
N ILE A 463 18.24 -5.04 -12.85
CA ILE A 463 17.24 -6.05 -12.47
C ILE A 463 16.35 -5.49 -11.37
N LYS A 464 15.05 -5.78 -11.45
CA LYS A 464 14.08 -5.53 -10.38
C LYS A 464 13.97 -6.78 -9.52
N TYR A 465 14.05 -6.61 -8.21
CA TYR A 465 13.87 -7.70 -7.25
C TYR A 465 12.42 -7.68 -6.77
N GLU A 466 11.64 -8.70 -7.11
CA GLU A 466 10.22 -8.78 -6.74
C GLU A 466 9.98 -9.87 -5.70
N TYR A 467 9.20 -9.53 -4.67
CA TYR A 467 8.79 -10.44 -3.60
C TYR A 467 7.26 -10.45 -3.48
N ILE A 468 6.69 -11.64 -3.33
CA ILE A 468 5.23 -11.81 -3.24
C ILE A 468 4.82 -12.00 -1.78
N PHE A 469 3.78 -11.28 -1.36
CA PHE A 469 3.10 -11.51 -0.09
C PHE A 469 1.62 -11.77 -0.35
N ASP A 470 1.23 -13.04 -0.24
CA ASP A 470 -0.11 -13.51 -0.57
C ASP A 470 -0.89 -13.75 0.73
N ALA A 471 -2.04 -13.10 0.89
CA ALA A 471 -2.79 -13.13 2.14
C ALA A 471 -3.83 -14.24 2.09
N LYS A 472 -3.75 -15.18 3.04
CA LYS A 472 -4.59 -16.37 3.07
C LYS A 472 -5.23 -16.51 4.44
N TYR A 473 -6.55 -16.34 4.47
CA TYR A 473 -7.37 -16.47 5.67
C TYR A 473 -7.70 -17.94 5.98
N ARG A 474 -6.66 -18.75 6.17
CA ARG A 474 -6.72 -20.17 6.51
C ARG A 474 -5.49 -20.58 7.31
N ILE A 475 -5.67 -21.55 8.19
CA ILE A 475 -4.64 -22.13 9.04
C ILE A 475 -5.00 -23.58 9.30
N ASN A 476 -4.01 -24.46 9.20
CA ASN A 476 -4.13 -25.86 9.61
C ASN A 476 -3.77 -25.96 11.10
N PRO A 477 -4.71 -26.38 11.96
CA PRO A 477 -4.49 -26.47 13.41
C PRO A 477 -3.62 -27.66 13.84
N ALA A 478 -3.18 -28.51 12.90
CA ALA A 478 -2.39 -29.71 13.19
C ALA A 478 -3.06 -30.62 14.24
N LEU A 479 -4.28 -31.08 13.96
CA LEU A 479 -5.03 -31.99 14.83
C LEU A 479 -4.29 -33.33 15.03
N GLU A 480 -4.40 -33.91 16.22
CA GLU A 480 -3.84 -35.23 16.51
C GLU A 480 -4.44 -36.31 15.59
N GLY A 481 -3.57 -37.12 14.96
CA GLY A 481 -3.97 -38.14 13.98
C GLY A 481 -4.15 -37.62 12.54
N SER A 482 -3.91 -36.34 12.27
CA SER A 482 -3.88 -35.80 10.91
C SER A 482 -2.51 -35.98 10.23
N SER A 483 -2.50 -36.14 8.90
CA SER A 483 -1.27 -36.20 8.10
C SER A 483 -0.40 -34.95 8.27
N TYR A 484 -1.02 -33.79 8.47
CA TYR A 484 -0.32 -32.53 8.71
C TYR A 484 0.45 -32.55 10.04
N ARG A 485 -0.15 -33.06 11.12
CA ARG A 485 0.50 -33.17 12.44
C ARG A 485 1.70 -34.12 12.41
N GLU A 486 1.61 -35.23 11.67
CA GLU A 486 2.73 -36.17 11.49
C GLU A 486 3.91 -35.52 10.76
N ALA A 487 3.64 -34.68 9.76
CA ALA A 487 4.67 -34.04 8.93
C ALA A 487 5.28 -32.77 9.56
N TYR A 488 4.50 -31.97 10.29
CA TYR A 488 4.91 -30.62 10.71
C TYR A 488 4.83 -30.36 12.22
N GLN A 489 4.13 -31.18 12.99
CA GLN A 489 4.01 -31.13 14.45
C GLN A 489 3.37 -29.88 15.06
N SER A 490 3.34 -28.72 14.43
CA SER A 490 2.73 -27.49 14.96
C SER A 490 1.79 -26.83 13.93
N PRO A 491 0.87 -25.94 14.36
CA PRO A 491 -0.05 -25.27 13.45
C PRO A 491 0.66 -24.38 12.42
N GLY A 492 0.10 -24.27 11.22
CA GLY A 492 0.71 -23.48 10.13
C GLY A 492 -0.16 -23.32 8.89
N PRO A 493 0.37 -22.74 7.81
CA PRO A 493 -0.35 -22.59 6.54
C PRO A 493 -0.57 -23.96 5.86
N GLU A 494 -1.57 -24.04 4.97
CA GLU A 494 -1.81 -25.27 4.21
C GLU A 494 -0.69 -25.53 3.18
N GLU A 495 -0.40 -26.80 2.88
CA GLU A 495 0.62 -27.15 1.87
C GLU A 495 0.27 -26.55 0.49
N ASP A 496 -1.02 -26.51 0.15
CA ASP A 496 -1.52 -25.92 -1.09
C ASP A 496 -1.23 -24.42 -1.21
N ASP A 497 -1.18 -23.69 -0.10
CA ASP A 497 -0.78 -22.28 -0.09
C ASP A 497 0.70 -22.14 -0.48
N ILE A 498 1.56 -22.96 0.11
CA ILE A 498 3.00 -22.97 -0.19
C ILE A 498 3.26 -23.42 -1.63
N ASN A 499 2.52 -24.41 -2.13
CA ASN A 499 2.59 -24.84 -3.53
C ASN A 499 2.18 -23.72 -4.49
N THR A 500 1.21 -22.89 -4.10
CA THR A 500 0.83 -21.70 -4.86
C THR A 500 1.98 -20.69 -4.95
N MET A 501 2.79 -20.55 -3.90
CA MET A 501 3.98 -19.70 -3.91
C MET A 501 5.07 -20.23 -4.85
N HIS A 502 5.29 -21.55 -4.89
CA HIS A 502 6.16 -22.18 -5.89
C HIS A 502 5.68 -21.88 -7.31
N ARG A 503 4.36 -21.99 -7.56
CA ARG A 503 3.76 -21.66 -8.84
C ARG A 503 4.01 -20.20 -9.23
N TYR A 504 3.82 -19.25 -8.31
CA TYR A 504 4.07 -17.84 -8.63
C TYR A 504 5.54 -17.56 -8.94
N ARG A 505 6.46 -18.10 -8.13
CA ARG A 505 7.90 -17.95 -8.36
C ARG A 505 8.32 -18.47 -9.74
N ASP A 506 7.78 -19.61 -10.16
CA ASP A 506 8.21 -20.28 -11.39
C ASP A 506 7.45 -19.81 -12.64
N ALA A 507 6.19 -19.35 -12.49
CA ALA A 507 5.35 -18.90 -13.61
C ALA A 507 5.58 -17.44 -14.01
N ILE A 508 6.10 -16.60 -13.11
CA ILE A 508 6.31 -15.17 -13.37
C ILE A 508 7.71 -14.95 -13.93
N VAL A 509 7.78 -14.73 -15.24
CA VAL A 509 9.02 -14.55 -16.00
C VAL A 509 8.92 -13.32 -16.91
N GLN A 510 10.06 -12.68 -17.18
CA GLN A 510 10.18 -11.51 -18.07
C GLN A 510 11.20 -11.81 -19.18
N ASP A 511 11.02 -11.22 -20.36
CA ASP A 511 12.02 -11.29 -21.44
C ASP A 511 13.35 -10.68 -20.99
N SER A 512 14.46 -11.40 -21.22
CA SER A 512 15.81 -10.90 -20.92
C SER A 512 16.15 -9.66 -21.76
N ILE A 513 16.95 -8.75 -21.19
CA ILE A 513 17.33 -7.48 -21.85
C ILE A 513 18.35 -7.73 -22.98
N GLN A 514 19.01 -8.89 -23.01
CA GLN A 514 20.12 -9.22 -23.92
C GLN A 514 19.91 -10.47 -24.78
N GLY A 515 18.74 -11.12 -24.76
CA GLY A 515 18.50 -12.33 -25.55
C GLY A 515 17.03 -12.76 -25.65
N ASN A 516 16.80 -13.85 -26.38
CA ASN A 516 15.49 -14.51 -26.57
C ASN A 516 15.11 -15.45 -25.39
N GLU A 517 15.77 -15.30 -24.24
CA GLU A 517 15.55 -16.13 -23.04
C GLU A 517 14.72 -15.39 -21.99
N PHE A 518 13.93 -16.13 -21.22
CA PHE A 518 13.10 -15.61 -20.14
C PHE A 518 13.89 -15.61 -18.82
N GLU A 519 14.00 -14.45 -18.18
CA GLU A 519 14.58 -14.28 -16.84
C GLU A 519 13.48 -14.29 -15.78
N ARG A 520 13.78 -14.90 -14.62
CA ARG A 520 12.88 -14.88 -13.46
C ARG A 520 13.04 -13.55 -12.74
N THR A 521 11.93 -12.85 -12.50
CA THR A 521 11.93 -11.58 -11.73
C THR A 521 11.57 -11.77 -10.26
N MET A 522 10.96 -12.92 -9.92
CA MET A 522 10.50 -13.23 -8.58
C MET A 522 11.58 -13.92 -7.75
N PHE A 523 11.99 -13.28 -6.66
CA PHE A 523 13.07 -13.75 -5.78
C PHE A 523 12.57 -14.44 -4.51
N GLY A 524 11.33 -14.19 -4.11
CA GLY A 524 10.72 -14.85 -2.96
C GLY A 524 9.20 -14.72 -2.97
N ALA A 525 8.54 -15.64 -2.28
CA ALA A 525 7.08 -15.69 -2.20
C ALA A 525 6.63 -16.23 -0.85
N TYR A 526 5.85 -15.43 -0.14
CA TYR A 526 5.46 -15.67 1.25
C TYR A 526 3.95 -15.66 1.41
N VAL A 527 3.45 -16.58 2.22
CA VAL A 527 2.03 -16.67 2.61
C VAL A 527 1.82 -15.94 3.94
N LEU A 528 0.96 -14.93 3.98
CA LEU A 528 0.53 -14.27 5.21
C LEU A 528 -0.72 -14.99 5.73
N PHE A 529 -0.67 -15.52 6.96
CA PHE A 529 -1.78 -16.27 7.56
C PHE A 529 -2.07 -15.86 9.01
N PRO A 530 -3.31 -16.01 9.49
CA PRO A 530 -3.71 -15.55 10.82
C PRO A 530 -3.26 -16.53 11.92
N TYR A 531 -2.18 -16.21 12.63
CA TYR A 531 -1.71 -16.97 13.80
C TYR A 531 -1.04 -16.07 14.84
N LYS A 532 -1.30 -16.34 16.13
CA LYS A 532 -0.85 -15.50 17.26
C LYS A 532 0.52 -15.89 17.80
N ASP A 533 0.80 -17.19 17.91
CA ASP A 533 1.96 -17.69 18.66
C ASP A 533 3.24 -17.72 17.80
N THR A 534 3.83 -16.53 17.64
CA THR A 534 5.02 -16.33 16.80
C THR A 534 6.23 -17.14 17.26
N GLU A 535 6.39 -17.38 18.58
CA GLU A 535 7.54 -18.11 19.11
C GLU A 535 7.47 -19.61 18.83
N GLU A 536 6.27 -20.22 18.88
CA GLU A 536 6.09 -21.62 18.49
C GLU A 536 6.34 -21.80 17.00
N TYR A 537 5.85 -20.85 16.18
CA TYR A 537 5.96 -20.93 14.73
C TYR A 537 7.40 -20.74 14.20
N LYS A 538 8.31 -20.08 14.95
CA LYS A 538 9.72 -19.97 14.54
C LYS A 538 10.42 -21.33 14.37
N ASN A 539 9.93 -22.37 15.04
CA ASN A 539 10.45 -23.73 14.90
C ASN A 539 9.74 -24.54 13.79
N HIS A 540 8.78 -23.94 13.08
CA HIS A 540 8.02 -24.62 12.04
C HIS A 540 8.85 -24.77 10.74
N LYS A 541 8.71 -25.90 10.05
CA LYS A 541 9.43 -26.20 8.79
C LYS A 541 9.22 -25.14 7.70
N PHE A 542 8.01 -24.60 7.57
CA PHE A 542 7.69 -23.51 6.63
C PHE A 542 8.23 -22.13 7.03
N TYR A 543 8.70 -21.97 8.28
CA TYR A 543 9.47 -20.79 8.65
C TYR A 543 10.94 -20.99 8.25
N GLU A 544 11.53 -22.15 8.55
CA GLU A 544 12.89 -22.48 8.10
C GLU A 544 13.06 -22.48 6.57
N SER A 545 12.00 -22.78 5.82
CA SER A 545 12.04 -22.77 4.36
C SER A 545 12.23 -21.36 3.79
N ILE A 546 11.89 -20.31 4.53
CA ILE A 546 12.14 -18.92 4.15
C ILE A 546 13.65 -18.71 3.98
N ASP A 547 14.44 -19.13 4.97
CA ASP A 547 15.90 -19.05 4.93
C ASP A 547 16.53 -19.95 3.85
N LYS A 548 15.90 -21.09 3.55
CA LYS A 548 16.46 -22.10 2.62
C LYS A 548 16.12 -21.85 1.15
N VAL A 549 14.88 -21.45 0.85
CA VAL A 549 14.35 -21.38 -0.52
C VAL A 549 13.59 -20.09 -0.83
N ASN A 550 13.58 -19.10 0.09
CA ASN A 550 12.81 -17.85 -0.03
C ASN A 550 11.29 -18.07 -0.24
N ILE A 551 10.78 -19.22 0.19
CA ILE A 551 9.35 -19.55 0.16
C ILE A 551 8.96 -20.08 1.52
N GLY A 552 7.86 -19.57 2.06
CA GLY A 552 7.35 -20.03 3.35
C GLY A 552 6.09 -19.29 3.78
N GLY A 553 5.70 -19.52 5.04
CA GLY A 553 4.56 -18.86 5.67
C GLY A 553 5.00 -17.90 6.75
N LEU A 554 4.30 -16.78 6.90
CA LEU A 554 4.53 -15.76 7.90
C LEU A 554 3.23 -15.51 8.69
N PRO A 555 3.25 -15.67 10.02
CA PRO A 555 2.10 -15.34 10.85
C PRO A 555 1.92 -13.82 10.85
N PHE A 556 0.69 -13.36 10.58
CA PHE A 556 0.42 -11.93 10.48
C PHE A 556 -0.94 -11.57 11.07
N LEU A 557 -0.91 -10.90 12.23
CA LEU A 557 -2.08 -10.37 12.93
C LEU A 557 -1.72 -9.01 13.57
N PRO A 558 -2.69 -8.18 13.95
CA PRO A 558 -2.40 -6.90 14.62
C PRO A 558 -1.54 -7.07 15.88
N SER A 559 -1.74 -8.18 16.60
CA SER A 559 -0.98 -8.59 17.78
C SER A 559 0.40 -9.20 17.45
N ALA A 560 0.61 -9.67 16.22
CA ALA A 560 1.79 -10.42 15.77
C ALA A 560 2.33 -9.88 14.43
N THR A 561 3.03 -8.73 14.48
CA THR A 561 3.59 -8.07 13.28
C THR A 561 5.12 -8.14 13.15
N LYS A 562 5.82 -8.47 14.25
CA LYS A 562 7.29 -8.38 14.34
C LYS A 562 8.04 -9.20 13.29
N ILE A 563 7.63 -10.45 13.05
CA ILE A 563 8.30 -11.34 12.09
C ILE A 563 8.26 -10.73 10.68
N VAL A 564 7.11 -10.19 10.28
CA VAL A 564 6.94 -9.58 8.95
C VAL A 564 7.72 -8.27 8.86
N GLU A 565 7.73 -7.46 9.93
CA GLU A 565 8.52 -6.24 9.99
C GLU A 565 10.03 -6.51 9.84
N GLU A 566 10.56 -7.47 10.60
CA GLU A 566 11.96 -7.91 10.52
C GLU A 566 12.32 -8.41 9.11
N LEU A 567 11.45 -9.22 8.49
CA LEU A 567 11.67 -9.70 7.13
C LEU A 567 11.63 -8.55 6.09
N LEU A 568 10.69 -7.61 6.20
CA LEU A 568 10.63 -6.48 5.27
C LEU A 568 11.90 -5.63 5.32
N GLU A 569 12.40 -5.33 6.52
CA GLU A 569 13.68 -4.66 6.71
C GLU A 569 14.81 -5.45 6.08
N GLU A 570 14.82 -6.76 6.29
CA GLU A 570 15.80 -7.66 5.72
C GLU A 570 15.80 -7.60 4.19
N LEU A 571 14.64 -7.71 3.54
CA LEU A 571 14.56 -7.68 2.08
C LEU A 571 14.96 -6.32 1.49
N ILE A 572 14.62 -5.22 2.17
CA ILE A 572 14.91 -3.85 1.71
C ILE A 572 16.39 -3.53 1.84
N GLU A 573 17.00 -3.90 2.96
CA GLU A 573 18.42 -3.63 3.19
C GLU A 573 19.33 -4.59 2.38
N ASP A 574 18.82 -5.68 1.78
CA ASP A 574 19.66 -6.76 1.23
C ASP A 574 20.45 -6.26 0.02
N SER A 575 21.68 -6.76 -0.20
CA SER A 575 22.45 -6.43 -1.42
C SER A 575 21.88 -7.12 -2.66
N PRO A 576 22.13 -6.59 -3.87
CA PRO A 576 21.83 -7.30 -5.12
C PRO A 576 22.31 -8.75 -5.08
N GLU A 577 23.52 -8.98 -4.57
CA GLU A 577 24.18 -10.27 -4.51
C GLU A 577 23.57 -11.18 -3.44
N THR A 578 23.29 -10.66 -2.23
CA THR A 578 22.64 -11.44 -1.16
C THR A 578 21.20 -11.79 -1.53
N ALA A 579 20.45 -10.88 -2.16
CA ALA A 579 19.12 -11.23 -2.68
C ALA A 579 19.18 -12.30 -3.78
N PHE A 580 20.22 -12.27 -4.63
CA PHE A 580 20.46 -13.26 -5.66
C PHE A 580 20.91 -14.63 -5.10
N GLU A 581 21.64 -14.67 -3.99
CA GLU A 581 22.02 -15.94 -3.35
C GLU A 581 20.87 -16.58 -2.57
N ARG A 582 19.98 -15.78 -1.99
CA ARG A 582 18.77 -16.29 -1.34
C ARG A 582 17.83 -16.98 -2.33
N THR A 583 17.91 -16.65 -3.61
CA THR A 583 17.23 -17.41 -4.65
C THR A 583 17.93 -18.72 -4.94
N VAL A 584 17.26 -19.84 -4.63
CA VAL A 584 17.63 -21.15 -5.17
C VAL A 584 17.34 -21.15 -6.66
N LEU A 585 18.32 -20.73 -7.44
CA LEU A 585 18.28 -20.76 -8.89
C LEU A 585 18.41 -22.21 -9.38
N PRO A 586 17.75 -22.57 -10.50
CA PRO A 586 17.96 -23.87 -11.12
C PRO A 586 19.45 -24.08 -11.43
N LYS A 587 19.95 -25.30 -11.17
CA LYS A 587 21.34 -25.71 -11.47
C LYS A 587 21.64 -25.37 -12.94
N GLY A 588 22.42 -24.32 -13.15
CA GLY A 588 22.77 -23.77 -14.48
C GLY A 588 23.00 -22.26 -14.49
N SER A 589 22.40 -21.49 -13.58
CA SER A 589 22.66 -20.03 -13.47
C SER A 589 23.86 -19.67 -12.59
N TYR A 590 24.47 -20.65 -11.92
CA TYR A 590 25.58 -20.44 -10.98
C TYR A 590 26.90 -20.02 -11.65
N ASP A 591 26.96 -20.04 -12.98
CA ASP A 591 28.24 -19.97 -13.68
C ASP A 591 28.82 -18.56 -13.72
N TYR A 592 28.06 -17.46 -13.62
CA TYR A 592 28.69 -16.15 -13.88
C TYR A 592 29.57 -15.61 -12.75
N ILE A 593 29.25 -15.81 -11.47
CA ILE A 593 30.08 -15.34 -10.35
C ILE A 593 31.04 -16.43 -9.84
N ASN A 594 30.62 -17.70 -9.85
CA ASN A 594 31.50 -18.80 -9.44
C ASN A 594 32.55 -19.17 -10.50
N SER A 595 32.37 -18.76 -11.78
CA SER A 595 33.43 -18.90 -12.80
C SER A 595 34.43 -17.75 -12.83
N ILE A 596 34.17 -16.64 -12.12
CA ILE A 596 35.12 -15.53 -12.07
C ILE A 596 36.25 -15.92 -11.13
N ASP A 597 37.36 -16.30 -11.73
CA ASP A 597 38.59 -16.53 -11.01
C ASP A 597 39.19 -15.17 -10.57
N PHE A 598 38.93 -14.77 -9.33
CA PHE A 598 39.50 -13.57 -8.72
C PHE A 598 41.04 -13.64 -8.60
N THR A 599 41.63 -14.84 -8.72
CA THR A 599 43.09 -15.02 -8.72
C THR A 599 43.71 -14.66 -10.06
N ASN A 600 42.95 -14.71 -11.16
CA ASN A 600 43.44 -14.38 -12.50
C ASN A 600 43.45 -12.85 -12.72
N ARG A 601 44.64 -12.25 -12.66
CA ARG A 601 44.88 -10.80 -12.78
C ARG A 601 45.43 -10.44 -14.16
N ASP A 602 44.58 -10.54 -15.18
CA ASP A 602 44.94 -10.39 -16.59
C ASP A 602 44.86 -8.96 -17.13
N VAL A 603 44.44 -8.00 -16.31
CA VAL A 603 44.36 -6.56 -16.65
C VAL A 603 45.51 -5.79 -16.01
N LEU A 604 46.35 -5.15 -16.82
CA LEU A 604 47.36 -4.21 -16.37
C LEU A 604 46.82 -2.77 -16.35
N ILE A 605 46.92 -2.10 -15.22
CA ILE A 605 46.61 -0.68 -15.09
C ILE A 605 47.93 0.09 -15.12
N GLY A 606 48.15 0.79 -16.23
CA GLY A 606 49.35 1.57 -16.47
C GLY A 606 49.18 3.02 -16.05
N ALA A 607 50.06 3.53 -15.20
CA ALA A 607 50.07 4.95 -14.85
C ALA A 607 50.65 5.80 -16.00
N LEU A 608 49.93 6.85 -16.40
CA LEU A 608 50.40 7.81 -17.39
C LEU A 608 51.02 9.05 -16.74
N SER A 609 52.14 9.49 -17.32
CA SER A 609 52.95 10.58 -16.77
C SER A 609 52.75 11.93 -17.45
N LYS A 610 52.13 11.99 -18.64
CA LYS A 610 51.90 13.23 -19.41
C LYS A 610 50.57 13.14 -20.18
N SER A 611 49.89 14.26 -20.39
CA SER A 611 48.68 14.34 -21.23
C SER A 611 48.94 13.98 -22.69
N GLU A 612 50.06 14.45 -23.24
CA GLU A 612 50.53 14.11 -24.60
C GLU A 612 50.70 12.59 -24.79
N GLN A 613 51.11 11.88 -23.74
CA GLN A 613 51.25 10.42 -23.76
C GLN A 613 49.89 9.73 -23.92
N LEU A 614 48.84 10.26 -23.31
CA LEU A 614 47.49 9.72 -23.46
C LEU A 614 47.01 9.84 -24.90
N GLU A 615 47.18 11.02 -25.52
CA GLU A 615 46.77 11.25 -26.90
C GLU A 615 47.53 10.34 -27.89
N VAL A 616 48.84 10.19 -27.70
CA VAL A 616 49.67 9.31 -28.53
C VAL A 616 49.28 7.83 -28.34
N CYS A 617 49.04 7.39 -27.09
CA CYS A 617 48.56 6.03 -26.81
C CYS A 617 47.21 5.74 -27.46
N LEU A 618 46.27 6.69 -27.40
CA LEU A 618 44.94 6.57 -28.00
C LEU A 618 45.01 6.53 -29.54
N LYS A 619 45.82 7.42 -30.15
CA LYS A 619 45.95 7.55 -31.61
C LYS A 619 46.68 6.36 -32.24
N ASN A 620 47.78 5.94 -31.65
CA ASN A 620 48.64 4.89 -32.20
C ASN A 620 48.36 3.50 -31.60
N LYS A 621 47.32 3.38 -30.75
CA LYS A 621 46.81 2.14 -30.17
C LYS A 621 47.89 1.25 -29.52
N PHE A 622 48.70 1.84 -28.65
CA PHE A 622 49.72 1.09 -27.91
C PHE A 622 49.91 1.61 -26.49
N TYR A 623 50.47 0.77 -25.62
CA TYR A 623 50.96 1.14 -24.30
C TYR A 623 52.38 0.57 -24.09
N HIS A 624 53.22 1.27 -23.34
CA HIS A 624 54.59 0.81 -23.09
C HIS A 624 55.01 1.00 -21.64
N ILE A 625 55.78 0.05 -21.12
CA ILE A 625 56.26 0.02 -19.73
C ILE A 625 57.65 -0.66 -19.65
N PRO A 626 58.56 -0.22 -18.75
CA PRO A 626 59.87 -0.86 -18.63
C PRO A 626 59.77 -2.33 -18.26
N CYS A 627 60.63 -3.19 -18.82
CA CYS A 627 60.65 -4.61 -18.47
C CYS A 627 61.00 -4.87 -16.99
N SER A 628 61.69 -3.94 -16.31
CA SER A 628 61.97 -4.01 -14.87
C SER A 628 60.72 -3.88 -14.00
N GLU A 629 59.64 -3.32 -14.55
CA GLU A 629 58.38 -3.11 -13.85
C GLU A 629 57.42 -4.30 -14.02
N ILE A 630 57.70 -5.29 -14.87
CA ILE A 630 56.82 -6.45 -15.05
C ILE A 630 57.60 -7.75 -14.83
N ALA A 631 57.23 -8.49 -13.79
CA ALA A 631 57.75 -9.84 -13.57
C ALA A 631 57.33 -10.76 -14.73
N LYS A 632 58.27 -11.54 -15.29
CA LYS A 632 58.00 -12.45 -16.43
C LYS A 632 56.86 -13.44 -16.17
N ALA A 633 56.67 -13.85 -14.91
CA ALA A 633 55.60 -14.77 -14.51
C ALA A 633 54.18 -14.19 -14.65
N ARG A 634 54.03 -12.87 -14.84
CA ARG A 634 52.74 -12.18 -15.00
C ARG A 634 52.29 -12.07 -16.47
N LEU A 635 53.11 -12.52 -17.42
CA LEU A 635 52.76 -12.56 -18.83
C LEU A 635 52.21 -13.94 -19.18
N PRO A 636 51.17 -14.05 -20.05
CA PRO A 636 50.58 -13.00 -20.86
C PRO A 636 49.48 -12.19 -20.15
N LEU A 637 49.43 -10.88 -20.42
CA LEU A 637 48.32 -10.00 -20.03
C LEU A 637 47.32 -9.91 -21.19
N ARG A 638 46.02 -9.83 -20.89
CA ARG A 638 44.96 -9.76 -21.91
C ARG A 638 44.48 -8.34 -22.17
N TYR A 639 44.50 -7.49 -21.14
CA TYR A 639 43.99 -6.12 -21.22
C TYR A 639 44.94 -5.11 -20.59
N VAL A 640 44.88 -3.87 -21.09
CA VAL A 640 45.54 -2.71 -20.48
C VAL A 640 44.50 -1.63 -20.21
N ALA A 641 44.52 -1.04 -19.02
CA ALA A 641 43.77 0.14 -18.65
C ALA A 641 44.71 1.31 -18.35
N LEU A 642 44.28 2.53 -18.68
CA LEU A 642 45.10 3.74 -18.54
C LEU A 642 44.67 4.55 -17.32
N TYR A 643 45.57 4.70 -16.35
CA TYR A 643 45.36 5.53 -15.17
C TYR A 643 45.94 6.94 -15.37
N GLN A 644 45.08 7.94 -15.17
CA GLN A 644 45.40 9.37 -15.24
C GLN A 644 45.64 9.90 -13.81
N SER A 645 46.89 10.26 -13.51
CA SER A 645 47.31 10.59 -12.15
C SER A 645 46.83 11.98 -11.66
N SER A 646 46.51 12.05 -10.36
CA SER A 646 45.96 13.27 -9.73
C SER A 646 46.89 14.48 -9.73
N SER A 647 48.20 14.25 -9.62
CA SER A 647 49.20 15.32 -9.64
C SER A 647 49.36 15.99 -11.01
N LYS A 648 48.96 15.32 -12.10
CA LYS A 648 49.26 15.77 -13.48
C LYS A 648 48.03 16.01 -14.35
N PHE A 649 46.89 15.38 -14.06
CA PHE A 649 45.65 15.47 -14.86
C PHE A 649 44.51 16.26 -14.19
N LYS A 650 44.75 16.89 -13.03
CA LYS A 650 43.81 17.77 -12.28
C LYS A 650 42.37 17.23 -12.16
N HIS A 651 41.46 17.60 -13.07
CA HIS A 651 40.04 17.21 -13.03
C HIS A 651 39.75 15.87 -13.73
N ASN A 652 40.62 15.39 -14.63
CA ASN A 652 40.44 14.14 -15.37
C ASN A 652 41.23 13.00 -14.72
N THR A 653 41.00 12.76 -13.44
CA THR A 653 41.81 11.82 -12.66
C THR A 653 41.08 10.50 -12.51
N GLY A 654 41.80 9.39 -12.62
CA GLY A 654 41.23 8.05 -12.60
C GLY A 654 41.42 7.24 -13.87
N ILE A 655 40.63 6.18 -14.00
CA ILE A 655 40.67 5.25 -15.14
C ILE A 655 39.45 5.51 -16.00
N TYR A 656 39.70 5.76 -17.29
CA TYR A 656 38.66 6.06 -18.27
C TYR A 656 38.70 5.14 -19.47
N TYR A 657 39.88 4.59 -19.80
CA TYR A 657 40.10 3.84 -21.02
C TYR A 657 40.74 2.49 -20.71
N TYR A 658 40.30 1.47 -21.45
CA TYR A 658 40.90 0.15 -21.46
C TYR A 658 40.91 -0.43 -22.87
N GLY A 659 41.74 -1.42 -23.13
CA GLY A 659 41.83 -2.07 -24.43
C GLY A 659 42.44 -3.46 -24.36
N GLU A 660 42.09 -4.28 -25.36
CA GLU A 660 42.57 -5.66 -25.52
C GLU A 660 43.96 -5.67 -26.16
N ILE A 661 44.90 -6.41 -25.56
CA ILE A 661 46.27 -6.55 -26.05
C ILE A 661 46.28 -7.58 -27.18
N THR A 662 46.76 -7.20 -28.37
CA THR A 662 46.93 -8.12 -29.51
C THR A 662 48.33 -8.71 -29.57
N LEU A 663 49.34 -7.92 -29.22
CA LEU A 663 50.74 -8.30 -29.30
C LEU A 663 51.56 -7.61 -28.19
N ALA A 664 52.46 -8.36 -27.56
CA ALA A 664 53.41 -7.84 -26.58
C ALA A 664 54.83 -8.05 -27.10
N GLU A 665 55.48 -6.98 -27.56
CA GLU A 665 56.85 -7.01 -28.08
C GLU A 665 57.83 -6.49 -27.04
N ARG A 666 59.04 -7.05 -27.03
CA ARG A 666 60.15 -6.54 -26.22
C ARG A 666 61.06 -5.69 -27.10
N VAL A 667 61.04 -4.39 -26.88
CA VAL A 667 61.75 -3.40 -27.71
C VAL A 667 62.69 -2.57 -26.86
N LYS A 668 63.76 -2.01 -27.44
CA LYS A 668 64.57 -1.01 -26.74
C LYS A 668 63.81 0.31 -26.69
N ARG A 669 64.13 1.15 -25.71
CA ARG A 669 63.48 2.47 -25.59
C ARG A 669 63.71 3.36 -26.82
N SER A 670 64.85 3.19 -27.51
CA SER A 670 65.17 3.80 -28.81
C SER A 670 64.15 3.51 -29.90
N ASP A 671 63.55 2.33 -29.87
CA ASP A 671 62.75 1.79 -30.98
C ASP A 671 61.28 2.25 -30.90
N ILE A 672 60.88 2.84 -29.76
CA ILE A 672 59.56 3.45 -29.55
C ILE A 672 59.61 4.88 -30.13
N THR A 673 59.41 4.97 -31.45
CA THR A 673 59.49 6.21 -32.23
C THR A 673 58.32 7.16 -31.97
N GLU A 674 57.17 6.64 -31.54
CA GLU A 674 55.94 7.42 -31.30
C GLU A 674 56.08 8.37 -30.09
N ILE A 675 56.96 8.04 -29.14
CA ILE A 675 57.25 8.86 -27.97
C ILE A 675 58.77 8.92 -27.83
N PRO A 676 59.45 9.85 -28.52
CA PRO A 676 60.90 9.94 -28.47
C PRO A 676 61.37 10.30 -27.05
N SER A 677 62.43 9.64 -26.58
CA SER A 677 63.07 9.96 -25.31
C SER A 677 64.58 9.92 -25.43
N SER A 678 65.23 10.96 -24.92
CA SER A 678 66.70 11.09 -24.86
C SER A 678 67.31 10.46 -23.60
N ARG A 679 66.48 9.84 -22.74
CA ARG A 679 66.91 9.17 -21.51
C ARG A 679 66.63 7.67 -21.60
N ASN A 680 67.50 6.85 -21.00
CA ASN A 680 67.30 5.40 -20.85
C ASN A 680 67.12 4.64 -22.17
N ILE A 681 67.90 5.01 -23.20
CA ILE A 681 67.78 4.56 -24.59
C ILE A 681 67.93 3.03 -24.73
N ASP A 682 68.86 2.43 -23.96
CA ASP A 682 69.14 0.98 -23.99
C ASP A 682 68.26 0.15 -23.05
N ILE A 683 67.37 0.78 -22.27
CA ILE A 683 66.48 0.03 -21.38
C ILE A 683 65.42 -0.70 -22.23
N LEU A 684 65.18 -1.97 -21.88
CA LEU A 684 64.18 -2.80 -22.53
C LEU A 684 62.79 -2.49 -21.99
N TYR A 685 61.83 -2.33 -22.90
CA TYR A 685 60.43 -2.05 -22.64
C TYR A 685 59.55 -3.14 -23.25
N TYR A 686 58.40 -3.39 -22.62
CA TYR A 686 57.31 -4.08 -23.27
C TYR A 686 56.44 -3.05 -24.00
N LYS A 687 56.25 -3.24 -25.31
CA LYS A 687 55.31 -2.51 -26.15
C LYS A 687 54.09 -3.39 -26.37
N PHE A 688 52.98 -3.01 -25.76
CA PHE A 688 51.69 -3.68 -25.92
C PHE A 688 50.90 -2.98 -27.04
N HIS A 689 50.63 -3.71 -28.11
CA HIS A 689 49.72 -3.28 -29.16
C HIS A 689 48.28 -3.55 -28.72
N VAL A 690 47.42 -2.57 -28.88
CA VAL A 690 46.03 -2.60 -28.42
C VAL A 690 45.11 -2.62 -29.64
N LYS A 691 44.10 -3.50 -29.65
CA LYS A 691 43.15 -3.62 -30.76
C LYS A 691 42.35 -2.32 -30.95
N GLU A 692 41.76 -1.84 -29.87
CA GLU A 692 41.00 -0.61 -29.78
C GLU A 692 40.92 -0.14 -28.33
N TRP A 693 40.81 1.18 -28.13
CA TRP A 693 40.58 1.77 -26.82
C TRP A 693 39.08 1.98 -26.61
N LYS A 694 38.53 1.35 -25.57
CA LYS A 694 37.15 1.50 -25.13
C LYS A 694 37.10 2.43 -23.94
N LYS A 695 36.06 3.28 -23.88
CA LYS A 695 35.81 4.16 -22.73
C LYS A 695 34.88 3.46 -21.74
N LEU A 696 35.21 3.54 -20.44
CA LEU A 696 34.34 3.05 -19.37
C LEU A 696 33.08 3.91 -19.26
N GLU A 697 31.93 3.29 -18.96
CA GLU A 697 30.66 4.01 -18.71
C GLU A 697 30.77 4.91 -17.48
N THR A 698 31.43 4.42 -16.42
CA THR A 698 31.74 5.15 -15.20
C THR A 698 33.25 5.17 -14.96
N SER A 699 33.81 6.37 -14.74
CA SER A 699 35.23 6.53 -14.45
C SER A 699 35.58 6.05 -13.04
N ILE A 700 36.65 5.29 -12.89
CA ILE A 700 37.15 4.83 -11.58
C ILE A 700 38.00 5.94 -10.95
N LYS A 701 37.58 6.46 -9.80
CA LYS A 701 38.21 7.63 -9.16
C LYS A 701 39.35 7.24 -8.22
N PRO A 702 40.43 8.03 -8.16
CA PRO A 702 41.44 7.90 -7.13
C PRO A 702 40.87 8.42 -5.80
N LYS A 703 40.57 7.53 -4.84
CA LYS A 703 40.16 7.90 -3.48
C LYS A 703 41.40 8.19 -2.63
N GLU A 704 41.96 7.17 -1.98
CA GLU A 704 43.14 7.28 -1.11
C GLU A 704 44.41 6.69 -1.76
N LEU A 705 44.25 5.66 -2.60
CA LEU A 705 45.36 4.99 -3.25
C LEU A 705 45.83 5.76 -4.49
N ARG A 706 47.12 6.08 -4.53
CA ARG A 706 47.80 6.63 -5.72
C ARG A 706 48.59 5.51 -6.37
N ILE A 707 48.28 5.20 -7.64
CA ILE A 707 49.07 4.23 -8.41
C ILE A 707 50.40 4.88 -8.78
N SER A 708 51.50 4.35 -8.24
CA SER A 708 52.86 4.87 -8.44
C SER A 708 53.42 4.54 -9.83
N SER A 709 53.27 3.29 -10.29
CA SER A 709 53.69 2.85 -11.63
C SER A 709 52.70 1.93 -12.32
N ARG A 710 52.19 0.90 -11.61
CA ARG A 710 51.30 -0.13 -12.15
C ARG A 710 50.37 -0.70 -11.09
N LEU A 711 49.25 -1.28 -11.52
CA LEU A 711 48.35 -2.10 -10.69
C LEU A 711 47.79 -3.25 -11.54
N TYR A 712 47.55 -4.42 -10.95
CA TYR A 712 46.97 -5.57 -11.65
C TYR A 712 45.57 -5.86 -11.13
N THR A 713 44.63 -6.05 -12.04
CA THR A 713 43.23 -6.36 -11.72
C THR A 713 42.66 -7.38 -12.69
N ASN A 714 41.38 -7.69 -12.54
CA ASN A 714 40.63 -8.50 -13.50
C ASN A 714 39.56 -7.64 -14.19
N MET A 715 39.03 -8.14 -15.30
CA MET A 715 38.03 -7.39 -16.08
C MET A 715 36.75 -7.11 -15.28
N PHE A 716 36.36 -8.02 -14.39
CA PHE A 716 35.18 -7.86 -13.55
C PHE A 716 35.28 -6.65 -12.61
N LEU A 717 36.38 -6.53 -11.86
CA LEU A 717 36.65 -5.42 -10.96
C LEU A 717 36.80 -4.12 -11.76
N LEU A 718 37.47 -4.14 -12.92
CA LEU A 718 37.60 -2.95 -13.77
C LEU A 718 36.24 -2.38 -14.21
N LEU A 719 35.24 -3.22 -14.49
CA LEU A 719 33.93 -2.78 -14.94
C LEU A 719 32.98 -2.39 -13.80
N ASN A 720 33.17 -2.96 -12.60
CA ASN A 720 32.23 -2.80 -11.48
C ASN A 720 32.75 -1.90 -10.35
N SER A 721 34.02 -1.50 -10.35
CA SER A 721 34.62 -0.66 -9.31
C SER A 721 34.39 0.84 -9.54
N GLU A 722 34.18 1.56 -8.45
CA GLU A 722 34.07 3.03 -8.42
C GLU A 722 35.36 3.71 -8.00
N TYR A 723 36.12 3.06 -7.11
CA TYR A 723 37.37 3.59 -6.56
C TYR A 723 38.53 2.63 -6.80
N ILE A 724 39.71 3.19 -7.02
CA ILE A 724 40.94 2.41 -7.30
C ILE A 724 41.24 1.33 -6.24
N PRO A 725 41.09 1.58 -4.93
CA PRO A 725 41.34 0.54 -3.93
C PRO A 725 40.47 -0.73 -4.08
N GLU A 726 39.29 -0.62 -4.68
CA GLU A 726 38.39 -1.76 -4.93
C GLU A 726 39.00 -2.73 -5.96
N LEU A 727 39.91 -2.25 -6.81
CA LEU A 727 40.61 -3.07 -7.80
C LEU A 727 41.61 -4.04 -7.17
N CYS A 728 41.99 -3.83 -5.90
CA CYS A 728 42.94 -4.68 -5.18
C CYS A 728 42.29 -5.90 -4.52
N ILE A 729 40.96 -5.97 -4.44
CA ILE A 729 40.21 -7.02 -3.72
C ILE A 729 40.56 -8.41 -4.23
N LYS A 730 40.99 -9.32 -3.35
CA LYS A 730 41.64 -10.60 -3.71
C LYS A 730 40.68 -11.77 -3.86
N SER A 731 39.58 -11.79 -3.12
CA SER A 731 38.64 -12.91 -3.12
C SER A 731 37.20 -12.45 -3.34
N LYS A 732 36.35 -13.42 -3.72
CA LYS A 732 34.91 -13.22 -3.85
C LYS A 732 34.30 -12.79 -2.52
N GLU A 733 34.76 -13.39 -1.42
CA GLU A 733 34.26 -13.16 -0.07
C GLU A 733 34.62 -11.76 0.42
N GLU A 734 35.84 -11.29 0.10
CA GLU A 734 36.28 -9.94 0.41
C GLU A 734 35.51 -8.88 -0.39
N TYR A 735 35.26 -9.15 -1.68
CA TYR A 735 34.42 -8.29 -2.52
C TYR A 735 33.01 -8.16 -1.95
N ARG A 736 32.43 -9.29 -1.54
CA ARG A 736 31.11 -9.35 -0.93
C ARG A 736 31.05 -8.58 0.39
N LEU A 737 31.99 -8.83 1.29
CA LEU A 737 32.09 -8.14 2.57
C LEU A 737 32.19 -6.62 2.37
N TYR A 738 33.03 -6.19 1.42
CA TYR A 738 33.16 -4.78 1.09
C TYR A 738 31.85 -4.16 0.58
N MET A 739 31.14 -4.84 -0.32
CA MET A 739 29.87 -4.36 -0.87
C MET A 739 28.77 -4.27 0.19
N GLU A 740 28.66 -5.25 1.08
CA GLU A 740 27.71 -5.23 2.21
C GLU A 740 27.99 -4.06 3.16
N LEU A 741 29.26 -3.89 3.54
CA LEU A 741 29.65 -2.78 4.39
C LEU A 741 29.37 -1.44 3.69
N LYS A 742 29.78 -1.26 2.42
CA LYS A 742 29.65 -0.01 1.65
C LYS A 742 28.20 0.52 1.59
N ARG A 743 27.20 -0.36 1.71
CA ARG A 743 25.77 0.01 1.71
C ARG A 743 25.29 0.51 3.06
N LEU A 744 25.92 0.09 4.15
CA LEU A 744 25.53 0.44 5.51
C LEU A 744 26.16 1.76 6.00
N SER A 745 27.31 2.14 5.45
CA SER A 745 27.97 3.39 5.81
C SER A 745 28.68 4.02 4.61
N SER A 746 28.46 5.32 4.42
CA SER A 746 29.12 6.09 3.36
C SER A 746 30.61 6.39 3.64
N SER A 747 31.10 6.08 4.86
CA SER A 747 32.45 6.41 5.32
C SER A 747 33.51 5.33 5.05
N ILE A 748 33.14 4.27 4.32
CA ILE A 748 34.00 3.10 4.13
C ILE A 748 35.12 3.34 3.12
N CYS A 749 36.31 2.90 3.50
CA CYS A 749 37.51 3.02 2.68
C CYS A 749 38.25 1.68 2.66
N VAL A 750 38.91 1.37 1.55
CA VAL A 750 39.87 0.26 1.52
C VAL A 750 41.25 0.89 1.62
N SER A 751 41.96 0.60 2.71
CA SER A 751 43.37 0.91 2.81
C SER A 751 44.17 -0.25 2.26
N VAL A 752 45.22 0.08 1.51
CA VAL A 752 46.13 -0.90 0.93
C VAL A 752 47.51 -0.66 1.54
N SER A 753 48.05 -1.67 2.21
CA SER A 753 49.43 -1.66 2.70
C SER A 753 50.34 -2.31 1.66
N ASP A 754 51.44 -1.62 1.35
CA ASP A 754 52.42 -2.04 0.35
C ASP A 754 53.47 -2.94 1.03
N GLU A 755 53.23 -4.25 1.03
CA GLU A 755 54.15 -5.24 1.59
C GLU A 755 54.82 -6.02 0.45
N ARG A 756 55.85 -5.39 -0.12
CA ARG A 756 56.76 -5.92 -1.16
C ARG A 756 56.16 -5.92 -2.58
N GLN A 757 57.04 -5.67 -3.55
CA GLN A 757 56.75 -5.50 -4.99
C GLN A 757 55.89 -6.64 -5.58
N ASP A 758 54.56 -6.50 -5.50
CA ASP A 758 53.49 -7.30 -6.14
C ASP A 758 52.52 -8.05 -5.18
N ASP A 759 52.55 -7.81 -3.84
CA ASP A 759 51.56 -8.37 -2.90
C ASP A 759 50.92 -7.27 -2.01
N TRP A 760 49.72 -6.84 -2.37
CA TRP A 760 48.97 -5.79 -1.66
C TRP A 760 48.08 -6.40 -0.59
N SER A 761 48.21 -6.01 0.68
CA SER A 761 47.20 -6.38 1.69
C SER A 761 46.08 -5.36 1.69
N THR A 762 44.86 -5.82 1.41
CA THR A 762 43.63 -5.03 1.43
C THR A 762 43.02 -5.07 2.83
N ASN A 763 42.81 -3.90 3.40
CA ASN A 763 42.14 -3.74 4.69
C ASN A 763 40.95 -2.83 4.49
N ILE A 764 39.77 -3.32 4.87
CA ILE A 764 38.55 -2.53 4.81
C ILE A 764 38.48 -1.71 6.09
N VAL A 765 38.61 -0.39 5.99
CA VAL A 765 38.50 0.55 7.12
C VAL A 765 37.07 1.08 7.19
N LEU A 766 36.43 0.90 8.34
CA LEU A 766 35.09 1.35 8.64
C LEU A 766 35.10 2.12 9.96
N GLU A 767 34.80 3.42 9.93
CA GLU A 767 34.69 4.28 11.12
C GLU A 767 35.91 4.21 12.07
N GLY A 768 37.13 4.12 11.51
CA GLY A 768 38.38 4.02 12.28
C GLY A 768 38.75 2.61 12.74
N SER A 769 37.94 1.60 12.42
CA SER A 769 38.19 0.18 12.70
C SER A 769 38.66 -0.55 11.44
N ARG A 770 39.54 -1.54 11.59
CA ARG A 770 40.13 -2.31 10.48
C ARG A 770 39.47 -3.67 10.37
N VAL A 771 38.96 -4.00 9.20
CA VAL A 771 38.39 -5.32 8.87
C VAL A 771 39.29 -5.97 7.84
N SER A 772 39.83 -7.15 8.13
CA SER A 772 40.62 -7.96 7.19
C SER A 772 40.02 -9.35 7.05
N VAL A 773 40.24 -9.96 5.88
CA VAL A 773 39.89 -11.35 5.61
C VAL A 773 41.18 -12.12 5.50
N GLU A 774 41.46 -12.99 6.47
CA GLU A 774 42.69 -13.77 6.58
C GLU A 774 42.34 -15.19 7.04
N ASP A 775 42.98 -16.22 6.46
CA ASP A 775 42.89 -17.62 6.91
C ASP A 775 41.45 -18.14 7.16
N ASN A 776 40.55 -17.88 6.20
CA ASN A 776 39.13 -18.28 6.27
C ASN A 776 38.31 -17.62 7.41
N MET A 777 38.80 -16.51 7.96
CA MET A 777 38.15 -15.73 9.02
C MET A 777 38.06 -14.24 8.63
N ILE A 778 36.99 -13.58 9.07
CA ILE A 778 36.84 -12.13 9.03
C ILE A 778 37.27 -11.58 10.39
N LYS A 779 38.38 -10.85 10.43
CA LYS A 779 38.91 -10.22 11.65
C LYS A 779 38.53 -8.74 11.68
N VAL A 780 37.86 -8.32 12.74
CA VAL A 780 37.48 -6.91 12.96
C VAL A 780 38.25 -6.36 14.14
N TYR A 781 39.08 -5.36 13.90
CA TYR A 781 39.93 -4.69 14.86
C TYR A 781 39.39 -3.31 15.23
N LYS A 782 39.21 -3.07 16.53
CA LYS A 782 38.87 -1.77 17.12
C LYS A 782 39.88 -1.43 18.22
N GLY A 783 40.85 -0.58 17.91
CA GLY A 783 41.98 -0.29 18.81
C GLY A 783 42.83 -1.55 19.09
N HIS A 784 42.86 -1.99 20.35
CA HIS A 784 43.56 -3.22 20.78
C HIS A 784 42.66 -4.46 20.85
N ARG A 785 41.34 -4.32 20.64
CA ARG A 785 40.39 -5.44 20.67
C ARG A 785 40.17 -5.96 19.24
N TYR A 786 40.02 -7.26 19.09
CA TYR A 786 39.61 -7.87 17.84
C TYR A 786 38.55 -8.95 18.07
N TYR A 787 37.69 -9.15 17.08
CA TYR A 787 36.77 -10.29 17.00
C TYR A 787 36.93 -10.99 15.66
N GLU A 788 36.78 -12.31 15.68
CA GLU A 788 36.88 -13.15 14.50
C GLU A 788 35.52 -13.80 14.18
N TYR A 789 35.14 -13.78 12.91
CA TYR A 789 33.94 -14.41 12.40
C TYR A 789 34.33 -15.43 11.32
N ARG A 790 33.72 -16.62 11.32
CA ARG A 790 34.01 -17.63 10.29
C ARG A 790 33.46 -17.19 8.94
N LEU A 791 34.22 -17.42 7.86
CA LEU A 791 33.75 -17.12 6.51
C LEU A 791 32.55 -17.99 6.10
N GLU A 792 32.44 -19.22 6.61
CA GLU A 792 31.26 -20.09 6.40
C GLU A 792 29.97 -19.49 6.99
N ASP A 793 30.09 -18.86 8.17
CA ASP A 793 28.96 -18.17 8.81
C ASP A 793 28.57 -16.91 8.01
N PHE A 794 29.54 -16.23 7.39
CA PHE A 794 29.29 -15.09 6.53
C PHE A 794 28.68 -15.50 5.18
N ALA A 795 29.12 -16.62 4.61
CA ALA A 795 28.56 -17.16 3.37
C ALA A 795 27.11 -17.62 3.54
N SER A 796 26.76 -18.16 4.71
CA SER A 796 25.40 -18.60 5.01
C SER A 796 24.49 -17.48 5.54
N LYS A 797 25.00 -16.61 6.42
CA LYS A 797 24.23 -15.52 7.07
C LYS A 797 25.03 -14.21 7.10
N PRO A 798 25.23 -13.55 5.95
CA PRO A 798 26.09 -12.37 5.83
C PRO A 798 25.65 -11.23 6.77
N ARG A 799 24.34 -10.98 6.90
CA ARG A 799 23.80 -9.97 7.82
C ARG A 799 24.00 -10.27 9.28
N ALA A 800 23.86 -11.52 9.71
CA ALA A 800 24.04 -11.87 11.12
C ALA A 800 25.47 -11.56 11.55
N VAL A 801 26.43 -11.87 10.68
CA VAL A 801 27.84 -11.52 10.86
C VAL A 801 28.03 -10.01 10.79
N ILE A 802 27.50 -9.31 9.79
CA ILE A 802 27.60 -7.85 9.66
C ILE A 802 26.96 -7.11 10.85
N SER A 803 25.82 -7.56 11.35
CA SER A 803 25.13 -7.00 12.51
C SER A 803 25.95 -7.21 13.79
N ARG A 804 26.58 -8.38 13.95
CA ARG A 804 27.55 -8.62 15.03
C ARG A 804 28.79 -7.73 14.90
N ILE A 805 29.31 -7.56 13.69
CA ILE A 805 30.40 -6.63 13.39
C ILE A 805 29.99 -5.21 13.81
N GLN A 806 28.82 -4.73 13.40
CA GLN A 806 28.32 -3.42 13.78
C GLN A 806 28.06 -3.28 15.28
N ARG A 807 27.56 -4.32 15.95
CA ARG A 807 27.37 -4.31 17.40
C ARG A 807 28.72 -4.16 18.10
N PHE A 808 29.72 -4.95 17.70
CA PHE A 808 31.09 -4.83 18.21
C PHE A 808 31.69 -3.44 17.95
N LEU A 809 31.41 -2.85 16.80
CA LEU A 809 31.87 -1.49 16.48
C LEU A 809 31.16 -0.41 17.31
N ARG A 810 29.92 -0.64 17.76
CA ARG A 810 29.15 0.27 18.62
C ARG A 810 29.35 0.08 20.12
N GLU A 811 29.90 -1.06 20.55
CA GLU A 811 30.26 -1.31 21.95
C GLU A 811 31.43 -0.42 22.37
N GLU A 812 31.26 0.38 23.43
CA GLU A 812 32.28 1.31 23.96
C GLU A 812 33.54 0.62 24.52
#